data_AF-A0A956F436-F1
#
_entry.id   AF-A0A956F436-F1
#
_cell.length_a   1.000
_cell.length_b   1.000
_cell.length_c   1.000
_cell.angle_alpha   90.00
_cell.angle_beta   90.00
_cell.angle_gamma   90.00
#
_symmetry.space_group_name_H-M   'P 1'
#
loop_
_entity.id
_entity.type
_entity.pdbx_description
1 polymer ?
#
loop_
_entity_poly.entity_id
_entity_poly.type
_entity_poly.pdbx_seq_one_letter_code
_entity_poly.pdbx_strand_id
1 'polypeptide(L)'
;MNRAARTAFRWLRRALRRVAQVAGLLLCFICTTLVGIRLHLNLPGTRELIRTQVNHLLADTFQGKLQITRIDHISFEGVRGVDGYVLPPGTTNPDDACLRFWDTSAEISLNELLQSLWSDSGPIVVHLPGAHIRAVHTKLGTNAQGELNIERAFRPLPQPEKVSSGPSRGVHVEIDAIEVDSSWTHGRISSSPALDADLHQVRARFSYVNEKVTVHVDQAEVVGRALPEQLDPKGDLNGRLEVTAKAELVARLEFDGEVMQSPTDVEAAYSPSGVRFSVKSPKVARATLGRYGISPPPGTDASLNVSGEGPLGGIDFRGETRIGESSVSLTGKASVLAPRVDVQARLAKVNLKSVGEGLPKTAVDGQVDVEFELRESKPYVTSRVALAPARVEEWQVPALDGELHLEGARAWGFIRTAPGEVSISADAHANLDHLDRGISFDATAKVPRVASLQKYAQLPGVRGDVQASVCGSFYPDSKRIDADGALDSGQLEVSGFSLKRAHIYAEVEGAVATPSIDASFRAASLRSKDKQLGRVVDFTKPSISVRGTPTRLRVNTRLPARAGSSAPSISLSATVAPAAQRISSVRGSIQRGNRRVDLAAARVDLGRGLDLENVELSGAGSINGTLQFHAGRLESSLKFARLDLSALSGLLEGLPALDPPISGIVSGSVELSGAIASPQGTVDLSIEQAQRGEDAFSGEVHLVANEGQLSGRIAVDAARIGSVSLTPNALKPNGAWTDPRAWLASAGSLRSDFAVDSAALLRRLNQAEPKTKQPELSGLVR
;
A
#
# COMPACT_ATOMS: atom_id res chain seq x y z
N MET A 1 -59.01 3.61 -104.09
CA MET A 1 -57.94 2.98 -103.28
C MET A 1 -56.76 2.62 -104.18
N ASN A 2 -55.64 3.34 -104.01
CA ASN A 2 -54.55 3.46 -104.99
C ASN A 2 -53.69 2.20 -105.17
N ARG A 3 -53.39 1.84 -106.43
CA ARG A 3 -52.41 0.79 -106.81
C ARG A 3 -51.01 1.02 -106.21
N ALA A 4 -50.67 2.27 -105.87
CA ALA A 4 -49.44 2.64 -105.16
C ALA A 4 -49.34 2.06 -103.73
N ALA A 5 -50.47 1.84 -103.04
CA ALA A 5 -50.46 1.28 -101.67
C ALA A 5 -50.10 -0.22 -101.64
N ARG A 6 -50.43 -0.98 -102.71
CA ARG A 6 -50.15 -2.42 -102.80
C ARG A 6 -48.69 -2.75 -103.15
N THR A 7 -48.01 -1.89 -103.92
CA THR A 7 -46.58 -2.02 -104.22
C THR A 7 -45.72 -1.59 -103.03
N ALA A 8 -46.09 -0.51 -102.34
CA ALA A 8 -45.45 -0.10 -101.09
C ALA A 8 -45.51 -1.19 -100.01
N PHE A 9 -46.66 -1.86 -99.85
CA PHE A 9 -46.81 -2.92 -98.84
C PHE A 9 -45.94 -4.17 -99.12
N ARG A 10 -45.75 -4.55 -100.39
CA ARG A 10 -44.87 -5.69 -100.76
C ARG A 10 -43.40 -5.35 -100.57
N TRP A 11 -42.99 -4.10 -100.82
CA TRP A 11 -41.61 -3.65 -100.59
C TRP A 11 -41.32 -3.51 -99.09
N LEU A 12 -42.26 -2.96 -98.32
CA LEU A 12 -42.22 -2.89 -96.86
C LEU A 12 -42.08 -4.27 -96.21
N ARG A 13 -42.85 -5.27 -96.66
CA ARG A 13 -42.78 -6.64 -96.13
C ARG A 13 -41.43 -7.33 -96.43
N ARG A 14 -40.78 -7.01 -97.56
CA ARG A 14 -39.43 -7.50 -97.89
C ARG A 14 -38.34 -6.79 -97.08
N ALA A 15 -38.47 -5.48 -96.88
CA ALA A 15 -37.58 -4.69 -96.02
C ALA A 15 -37.66 -5.18 -94.56
N LEU A 16 -38.87 -5.36 -94.01
CA LEU A 16 -39.07 -5.92 -92.67
C LEU A 16 -38.50 -7.32 -92.51
N ARG A 17 -38.64 -8.20 -93.53
CA ARG A 17 -38.05 -9.54 -93.47
C ARG A 17 -36.51 -9.50 -93.46
N ARG A 18 -35.88 -8.59 -94.23
CA ARG A 18 -34.42 -8.40 -94.22
C ARG A 18 -33.95 -7.80 -92.91
N VAL A 19 -34.64 -6.80 -92.36
CA VAL A 19 -34.35 -6.21 -91.05
C VAL A 19 -34.47 -7.28 -89.96
N ALA A 20 -35.52 -8.10 -89.96
CA ALA A 20 -35.69 -9.20 -89.01
C ALA A 20 -34.60 -10.29 -89.16
N GLN A 21 -34.17 -10.60 -90.39
CA GLN A 21 -33.06 -11.55 -90.63
C GLN A 21 -31.71 -11.00 -90.16
N VAL A 22 -31.42 -9.72 -90.41
CA VAL A 22 -30.20 -9.07 -89.94
C VAL A 22 -30.21 -8.96 -88.41
N ALA A 23 -31.34 -8.56 -87.81
CA ALA A 23 -31.49 -8.51 -86.36
C ALA A 23 -31.37 -9.91 -85.72
N GLY A 24 -31.97 -10.94 -86.33
CA GLY A 24 -31.85 -12.32 -85.87
C GLY A 24 -30.44 -12.88 -85.98
N LEU A 25 -29.73 -12.61 -87.08
CA LEU A 25 -28.32 -12.99 -87.27
C LEU A 25 -27.42 -12.25 -86.27
N LEU A 26 -27.63 -10.96 -86.08
CA LEU A 26 -26.90 -10.13 -85.12
C LEU A 26 -27.12 -10.64 -83.69
N LEU A 27 -28.37 -10.94 -83.32
CA LEU A 27 -28.70 -11.50 -82.01
C LEU A 27 -28.04 -12.86 -81.80
N CYS A 28 -28.09 -13.75 -82.79
CA CYS A 28 -27.43 -15.07 -82.73
C CYS A 28 -25.91 -14.92 -82.60
N PHE A 29 -25.31 -14.00 -83.36
CA PHE A 29 -23.89 -13.69 -83.28
C PHE A 29 -23.51 -13.14 -81.90
N ILE A 30 -24.28 -12.20 -81.35
CA ILE A 30 -24.08 -11.66 -80.00
C ILE A 30 -24.21 -12.77 -78.96
N CYS A 31 -25.29 -13.58 -78.99
CA CYS A 31 -25.48 -14.68 -78.06
C CYS A 31 -24.35 -15.72 -78.14
N THR A 32 -23.93 -16.12 -79.35
CA THR A 32 -22.83 -17.07 -79.56
C THR A 32 -21.50 -16.49 -79.08
N THR A 33 -21.27 -15.20 -79.32
CA THR A 33 -20.08 -14.48 -78.83
C THR A 33 -20.08 -14.42 -77.31
N LEU A 34 -21.21 -14.08 -76.67
CA LEU A 34 -21.33 -14.04 -75.21
C LEU A 34 -21.14 -15.42 -74.57
N VAL A 35 -21.71 -16.48 -75.16
CA VAL A 35 -21.50 -17.87 -74.71
C VAL A 35 -20.04 -18.28 -74.94
N GLY A 36 -19.46 -17.92 -76.08
CA GLY A 36 -18.05 -18.16 -76.39
C GLY A 36 -17.12 -17.51 -75.38
N ILE A 37 -17.32 -16.22 -75.09
CA ILE A 37 -16.59 -15.48 -74.04
C ILE A 37 -16.80 -16.18 -72.70
N ARG A 38 -18.05 -16.50 -72.31
CA ARG A 38 -18.35 -17.20 -71.04
C ARG A 38 -17.55 -18.48 -70.87
N LEU A 39 -17.48 -19.30 -71.92
CA LEU A 39 -16.75 -20.58 -71.91
C LEU A 39 -15.24 -20.39 -71.85
N HIS A 40 -14.70 -19.35 -72.51
CA HIS A 40 -13.27 -19.11 -72.59
C HIS A 40 -12.71 -18.32 -71.40
N LEU A 41 -13.52 -17.52 -70.69
CA LEU A 41 -13.09 -16.71 -69.55
C LEU A 41 -12.43 -17.53 -68.43
N ASN A 42 -12.93 -18.74 -68.19
CA ASN A 42 -12.44 -19.61 -67.11
C ASN A 42 -11.36 -20.63 -67.56
N LEU A 43 -10.86 -20.54 -68.81
CA LEU A 43 -9.77 -21.42 -69.23
C LEU A 43 -8.47 -21.05 -68.50
N PRO A 44 -7.61 -22.03 -68.13
CA PRO A 44 -6.36 -21.75 -67.44
C PRO A 44 -5.46 -20.72 -68.14
N GLY A 45 -5.38 -20.79 -69.48
CA GLY A 45 -4.62 -19.82 -70.29
C GLY A 45 -5.19 -18.40 -70.23
N THR A 46 -6.52 -18.26 -70.21
CA THR A 46 -7.18 -16.95 -70.08
C THR A 46 -6.95 -16.36 -68.68
N ARG A 47 -7.02 -17.18 -67.62
CA ARG A 47 -6.74 -16.75 -66.25
C ARG A 47 -5.29 -16.30 -66.08
N GLU A 48 -4.34 -17.04 -66.65
CA GLU A 48 -2.92 -16.67 -66.63
C GLU A 48 -2.65 -15.39 -67.41
N LEU A 49 -3.23 -15.26 -68.62
CA LEU A 49 -3.11 -14.04 -69.42
C LEU A 49 -3.66 -12.82 -68.68
N ILE A 50 -4.85 -12.93 -68.08
CA ILE A 50 -5.47 -11.86 -67.29
C ILE A 50 -4.58 -11.52 -66.08
N ARG A 51 -4.10 -12.53 -65.36
CA ARG A 51 -3.18 -12.33 -64.22
C ARG A 51 -1.92 -11.58 -64.64
N THR A 52 -1.26 -12.00 -65.72
CA THR A 52 -0.05 -11.34 -66.23
C THR A 52 -0.33 -9.91 -66.68
N GLN A 53 -1.45 -9.68 -67.38
CA GLN A 53 -1.82 -8.34 -67.83
C GLN A 53 -2.17 -7.42 -66.67
N VAL A 54 -2.94 -7.89 -65.68
CA VAL A 54 -3.29 -7.13 -64.48
C VAL A 54 -2.02 -6.81 -63.68
N ASN A 55 -1.14 -7.78 -63.46
CA ASN A 55 0.15 -7.54 -62.80
C ASN A 55 1.01 -6.53 -63.56
N HIS A 56 1.03 -6.57 -64.90
CA HIS A 56 1.74 -5.59 -65.72
C HIS A 56 1.14 -4.20 -65.58
N LEU A 57 -0.18 -4.06 -65.57
CA LEU A 57 -0.84 -2.76 -65.40
C LEU A 57 -0.60 -2.18 -64.00
N LEU A 58 -0.61 -3.03 -62.97
CA LEU A 58 -0.38 -2.63 -61.59
C LEU A 58 1.08 -2.27 -61.30
N ALA A 59 2.04 -2.88 -62.01
CA ALA A 59 3.47 -2.64 -61.81
C ALA A 59 3.88 -1.18 -62.01
N ASP A 60 3.19 -0.45 -62.90
CA ASP A 60 3.48 0.94 -63.21
C ASP A 60 2.57 1.93 -62.46
N THR A 61 1.69 1.45 -61.57
CA THR A 61 0.71 2.31 -60.88
C THR A 61 1.25 2.83 -59.54
N PHE A 62 1.96 2.00 -58.77
CA PHE A 62 2.39 2.30 -57.42
C PHE A 62 3.90 2.19 -57.23
N GLN A 63 4.45 2.87 -56.22
CA GLN A 63 5.87 2.74 -55.87
C GLN A 63 6.20 1.34 -55.33
N GLY A 64 5.24 0.69 -54.68
CA GLY A 64 5.33 -0.73 -54.31
C GLY A 64 4.94 -1.65 -55.46
N LYS A 65 4.87 -2.96 -55.18
CA LYS A 65 4.44 -3.95 -56.17
C LYS A 65 3.29 -4.78 -55.63
N LEU A 66 2.09 -4.60 -56.20
CA LEU A 66 0.95 -5.50 -56.00
C LEU A 66 1.06 -6.64 -57.01
N GLN A 67 1.13 -7.89 -56.52
CA GLN A 67 1.30 -9.07 -57.36
C GLN A 67 0.20 -10.10 -57.06
N ILE A 68 -0.61 -10.38 -58.07
CA ILE A 68 -1.58 -11.47 -58.08
C ILE A 68 -0.87 -12.76 -58.46
N THR A 69 -0.92 -13.73 -57.57
CA THR A 69 -0.25 -15.04 -57.73
C THR A 69 -1.17 -16.10 -58.32
N ARG A 70 -2.46 -16.05 -57.98
CA ARG A 70 -3.46 -17.02 -58.39
C ARG A 70 -4.80 -16.34 -58.66
N ILE A 71 -5.53 -16.86 -59.65
CA ILE A 71 -6.95 -16.55 -59.92
C ILE A 71 -7.62 -17.88 -60.23
N ASP A 72 -8.55 -18.33 -59.39
CA ASP A 72 -9.23 -19.62 -59.58
C ASP A 72 -10.38 -19.52 -60.57
N HIS A 73 -11.16 -18.44 -60.56
CA HIS A 73 -12.32 -18.31 -61.42
C HIS A 73 -12.51 -16.88 -61.91
N ILE A 74 -12.87 -16.75 -63.19
CA ILE A 74 -13.24 -15.48 -63.81
C ILE A 74 -14.58 -15.68 -64.51
N SER A 75 -15.51 -14.79 -64.23
CA SER A 75 -16.87 -14.79 -64.79
C SER A 75 -17.27 -13.36 -65.18
N PHE A 76 -18.46 -13.21 -65.76
CA PHE A 76 -19.03 -11.87 -66.00
C PHE A 76 -19.47 -11.16 -64.72
N GLU A 77 -19.68 -11.92 -63.64
CA GLU A 77 -20.08 -11.40 -62.33
C GLU A 77 -18.86 -10.91 -61.55
N GLY A 78 -17.64 -11.37 -61.89
CA GLY A 78 -16.42 -10.99 -61.20
C GLY A 78 -15.37 -12.10 -61.15
N VAL A 79 -14.49 -12.01 -60.15
CA VAL A 79 -13.35 -12.94 -59.92
C VAL A 79 -13.50 -13.66 -58.59
N ARG A 80 -13.03 -14.92 -58.50
CA ARG A 80 -12.99 -15.70 -57.25
C ARG A 80 -11.67 -16.44 -57.10
N GLY A 81 -11.30 -16.73 -55.85
CA GLY A 81 -10.08 -17.45 -55.49
C GLY A 81 -8.81 -16.73 -55.93
N VAL A 82 -8.78 -15.40 -55.71
CA VAL A 82 -7.62 -14.57 -56.00
C VAL A 82 -6.67 -14.58 -54.80
N ASP A 83 -5.41 -14.92 -55.03
CA ASP A 83 -4.37 -14.81 -54.01
C ASP A 83 -3.32 -13.80 -54.46
N GLY A 84 -2.77 -13.02 -53.53
CA GLY A 84 -1.74 -12.05 -53.87
C GLY A 84 -1.06 -11.44 -52.66
N TYR A 85 -0.12 -10.56 -52.95
CA TYR A 85 0.63 -9.83 -51.94
C TYR A 85 1.08 -8.46 -52.45
N VAL A 86 1.39 -7.58 -51.51
CA VAL A 86 1.87 -6.22 -51.74
C VAL A 86 3.26 -6.08 -51.14
N LEU A 87 4.23 -5.75 -51.98
CA LEU A 87 5.61 -5.47 -51.57
C LEU A 87 5.85 -3.97 -51.40
N PRO A 88 6.53 -3.55 -50.32
CA PRO A 88 6.97 -2.16 -50.20
C PRO A 88 8.04 -1.81 -51.25
N PRO A 89 8.22 -0.52 -51.58
CA PRO A 89 9.16 -0.08 -52.61
C PRO A 89 10.59 -0.55 -52.32
N GLY A 90 11.27 -1.09 -53.32
CA GLY A 90 12.65 -1.58 -53.24
C GLY A 90 12.81 -3.01 -52.71
N THR A 91 11.71 -3.70 -52.37
CA THR A 91 11.74 -5.11 -51.95
C THR A 91 11.27 -6.03 -53.08
N THR A 92 11.90 -7.19 -53.20
CA THR A 92 11.53 -8.23 -54.17
C THR A 92 11.17 -9.56 -53.51
N ASN A 93 11.54 -9.75 -52.24
CA ASN A 93 11.26 -10.97 -51.50
C ASN A 93 9.79 -10.98 -51.05
N PRO A 94 8.98 -11.99 -51.44
CA PRO A 94 7.61 -12.14 -50.97
C PRO A 94 7.46 -12.09 -49.45
N ASP A 95 8.46 -12.54 -48.67
CA ASP A 95 8.44 -12.57 -47.20
C ASP A 95 8.50 -11.18 -46.53
N ASP A 96 8.84 -10.16 -47.32
CA ASP A 96 8.80 -8.76 -46.92
C ASP A 96 7.48 -8.07 -47.30
N ALA A 97 6.50 -8.81 -47.81
CA ALA A 97 5.19 -8.28 -48.13
C ALA A 97 4.57 -7.60 -46.90
N CYS A 98 4.10 -6.37 -47.08
CA CYS A 98 3.36 -5.63 -46.05
C CYS A 98 1.89 -6.06 -45.98
N LEU A 99 1.37 -6.67 -47.04
CA LEU A 99 0.01 -7.21 -47.09
C LEU A 99 0.00 -8.49 -47.94
N ARG A 100 -0.61 -9.56 -47.44
CA ARG A 100 -0.93 -10.79 -48.19
C ARG A 100 -2.41 -11.08 -48.05
N PHE A 101 -3.04 -11.61 -49.10
CA PHE A 101 -4.44 -11.97 -49.08
C PHE A 101 -4.65 -13.31 -49.80
N TRP A 102 -5.62 -14.07 -49.32
CA TRP A 102 -5.94 -15.39 -49.83
C TRP A 102 -7.42 -15.55 -50.08
N ASP A 103 -7.73 -16.28 -51.15
CA ASP A 103 -9.07 -16.67 -51.54
C ASP A 103 -10.03 -15.48 -51.63
N THR A 104 -9.57 -14.40 -52.28
CA THR A 104 -10.37 -13.20 -52.48
C THR A 104 -11.34 -13.40 -53.64
N SER A 105 -12.58 -13.01 -53.42
CA SER A 105 -13.58 -12.86 -54.46
C SER A 105 -14.07 -11.41 -54.51
N ALA A 106 -14.37 -10.94 -55.71
CA ALA A 106 -14.89 -9.60 -55.92
C ALA A 106 -15.90 -9.64 -57.07
N GLU A 107 -17.07 -9.08 -56.83
CA GLU A 107 -18.13 -8.92 -57.81
C GLU A 107 -18.01 -7.55 -58.47
N ILE A 108 -18.18 -7.46 -59.78
CA ILE A 108 -18.07 -6.20 -60.54
C ILE A 108 -19.35 -5.88 -61.29
N SER A 109 -19.84 -4.65 -61.13
CA SER A 109 -20.99 -4.12 -61.87
C SER A 109 -20.59 -3.78 -63.30
N LEU A 110 -20.49 -4.79 -64.17
CA LEU A 110 -20.02 -4.64 -65.54
C LEU A 110 -20.87 -3.62 -66.34
N ASN A 111 -22.17 -3.54 -66.08
CA ASN A 111 -23.07 -2.60 -66.73
C ASN A 111 -22.69 -1.14 -66.43
N GLU A 112 -22.37 -0.83 -65.17
CA GLU A 112 -21.98 0.53 -64.76
C GLU A 112 -20.60 0.90 -65.29
N LEU A 113 -19.66 -0.05 -65.26
CA LEU A 113 -18.34 0.13 -65.86
C LEU A 113 -18.46 0.42 -67.36
N LEU A 114 -19.20 -0.40 -68.12
CA LEU A 114 -19.40 -0.23 -69.55
C LEU A 114 -20.14 1.07 -69.88
N GLN A 115 -21.17 1.41 -69.11
CA GLN A 115 -21.90 2.67 -69.27
C GLN A 115 -20.98 3.87 -69.00
N SER A 116 -20.12 3.80 -67.99
CA SER A 116 -19.14 4.84 -67.72
C SER A 116 -18.13 4.95 -68.86
N LEU A 117 -17.65 3.83 -69.44
CA LEU A 117 -16.71 3.84 -70.56
C LEU A 117 -17.31 4.45 -71.84
N TRP A 118 -18.60 4.19 -72.12
CA TRP A 118 -19.30 4.77 -73.27
C TRP A 118 -19.73 6.24 -73.09
N SER A 119 -19.74 6.75 -71.86
CA SER A 119 -19.95 8.17 -71.64
C SER A 119 -18.64 8.92 -71.88
N ASP A 120 -18.61 9.81 -72.88
CA ASP A 120 -17.44 10.66 -73.16
C ASP A 120 -17.20 11.72 -72.07
N SER A 121 -18.17 11.92 -71.17
CA SER A 121 -18.14 12.89 -70.08
C SER A 121 -18.32 12.22 -68.72
N GLY A 122 -17.36 12.42 -67.82
CA GLY A 122 -17.45 11.97 -66.43
C GLY A 122 -16.42 10.91 -66.03
N PRO A 123 -16.37 10.58 -64.73
CA PRO A 123 -15.38 9.64 -64.21
C PRO A 123 -15.67 8.22 -64.71
N ILE A 124 -14.63 7.40 -64.77
CA ILE A 124 -14.76 5.95 -64.94
C ILE A 124 -15.24 5.39 -63.60
N VAL A 125 -16.38 4.70 -63.60
CA VAL A 125 -16.99 4.16 -62.39
C VAL A 125 -16.67 2.67 -62.29
N VAL A 126 -15.98 2.30 -61.22
CA VAL A 126 -15.67 0.92 -60.85
C VAL A 126 -16.47 0.61 -59.59
N HIS A 127 -17.66 0.06 -59.77
CA HIS A 127 -18.54 -0.33 -58.67
C HIS A 127 -18.46 -1.84 -58.43
N LEU A 128 -18.14 -2.21 -57.20
CA LEU A 128 -18.00 -3.57 -56.71
C LEU A 128 -19.07 -3.82 -55.62
N PRO A 129 -20.20 -4.48 -55.93
CA PRO A 129 -21.27 -4.70 -54.96
C PRO A 129 -20.83 -5.51 -53.73
N GLY A 130 -19.84 -6.38 -53.90
CA GLY A 130 -19.31 -7.20 -52.83
C GLY A 130 -17.89 -7.65 -53.10
N ALA A 131 -17.08 -7.67 -52.05
CA ALA A 131 -15.78 -8.31 -52.00
C ALA A 131 -15.72 -9.18 -50.74
N HIS A 132 -15.31 -10.44 -50.89
CA HIS A 132 -15.10 -11.35 -49.78
C HIS A 132 -13.65 -11.82 -49.78
N ILE A 133 -12.99 -11.73 -48.62
CA ILE A 133 -11.59 -12.08 -48.43
C ILE A 133 -11.50 -13.06 -47.27
N ARG A 134 -11.14 -14.30 -47.55
CA ARG A 134 -11.05 -15.32 -46.49
C ARG A 134 -9.99 -14.99 -45.43
N ALA A 135 -8.81 -14.58 -45.88
CA ALA A 135 -7.72 -14.27 -44.96
C ALA A 135 -6.87 -13.11 -45.48
N VAL A 136 -6.49 -12.22 -44.57
CA VAL A 136 -5.51 -11.16 -44.80
C VAL A 136 -4.40 -11.28 -43.77
N HIS A 137 -3.17 -11.00 -44.20
CA HIS A 137 -2.03 -10.91 -43.32
C HIS A 137 -1.33 -9.58 -43.57
N THR A 138 -1.27 -8.74 -42.54
CA THR A 138 -0.74 -7.39 -42.62
C THR A 138 0.50 -7.28 -41.73
N LYS A 139 1.62 -6.91 -42.33
CA LYS A 139 2.89 -6.67 -41.63
C LYS A 139 3.12 -5.17 -41.53
N LEU A 140 2.99 -4.64 -40.32
CA LEU A 140 3.26 -3.25 -39.99
C LEU A 140 4.77 -3.03 -39.83
N GLY A 141 5.29 -2.05 -40.57
CA GLY A 141 6.67 -1.65 -40.48
C GLY A 141 6.85 -0.26 -41.04
N THR A 142 7.88 0.43 -40.57
CA THR A 142 8.29 1.74 -41.08
C THR A 142 9.68 1.68 -41.69
N ASN A 143 9.96 2.58 -42.64
CA ASN A 143 11.32 2.78 -43.15
C ASN A 143 12.19 3.58 -42.15
N ALA A 144 13.42 3.91 -42.55
CA ALA A 144 14.33 4.74 -41.76
C ALA A 144 13.80 6.17 -41.51
N GLN A 145 12.85 6.64 -42.33
CA GLN A 145 12.19 7.94 -42.22
C GLN A 145 10.91 7.89 -41.36
N GLY A 146 10.51 6.72 -40.86
CA GLY A 146 9.29 6.54 -40.07
C GLY A 146 8.00 6.43 -40.90
N GLU A 147 8.08 6.42 -42.24
CA GLU A 147 6.91 6.24 -43.11
C GLU A 147 6.46 4.77 -43.12
N LEU A 148 5.14 4.52 -43.14
CA LEU A 148 4.59 3.17 -43.16
C LEU A 148 4.86 2.45 -44.49
N ASN A 149 5.30 1.19 -44.42
CA ASN A 149 5.58 0.38 -45.60
C ASN A 149 4.34 0.15 -46.48
N ILE A 150 3.16 0.00 -45.87
CA ILE A 150 1.89 -0.13 -46.61
C ILE A 150 1.53 1.16 -47.34
N GLU A 151 1.68 2.32 -46.68
CA GLU A 151 1.46 3.63 -47.29
C GLU A 151 2.38 3.83 -48.50
N ARG A 152 3.67 3.55 -48.34
CA ARG A 152 4.66 3.62 -49.42
C ARG A 152 4.34 2.66 -50.56
N ALA A 153 3.80 1.47 -50.25
CA ALA A 153 3.48 0.48 -51.26
C ALA A 153 2.33 0.92 -52.18
N PHE A 154 1.36 1.67 -51.65
CA PHE A 154 0.21 2.21 -52.40
C PHE A 154 0.40 3.66 -52.86
N ARG A 155 1.53 4.30 -52.55
CA ARG A 155 1.85 5.64 -53.05
C ARG A 155 1.98 5.59 -54.58
N PRO A 156 1.30 6.46 -55.35
CA PRO A 156 1.39 6.44 -56.80
C PRO A 156 2.83 6.65 -57.28
N LEU A 157 3.20 6.01 -58.39
CA LEU A 157 4.41 6.37 -59.13
C LEU A 157 4.25 7.81 -59.65
N PRO A 158 5.25 8.70 -59.46
CA PRO A 158 5.22 10.01 -60.09
C PRO A 158 5.12 9.81 -61.59
N GLN A 159 3.99 10.20 -62.22
CA GLN A 159 3.90 10.11 -63.66
C GLN A 159 4.96 11.05 -64.27
N PRO A 160 5.77 10.60 -65.24
CA PRO A 160 6.59 11.53 -66.01
C PRO A 160 5.65 12.58 -66.60
N GLU A 161 6.06 13.86 -66.63
CA GLU A 161 5.33 14.96 -67.26
C GLU A 161 5.14 14.68 -68.76
N LYS A 162 4.27 13.74 -69.10
CA LYS A 162 3.75 13.57 -70.43
C LYS A 162 2.69 14.64 -70.56
N VAL A 163 2.97 15.58 -71.46
CA VAL A 163 2.05 16.59 -71.96
C VAL A 163 0.84 15.87 -72.58
N SER A 164 -0.07 15.39 -71.74
CA SER A 164 -1.37 14.86 -72.14
C SER A 164 -2.25 16.06 -72.43
N SER A 165 -2.51 16.31 -73.71
CA SER A 165 -3.28 17.45 -74.23
C SER A 165 -4.80 17.36 -73.98
N GLY A 166 -5.22 16.65 -72.94
CA GLY A 166 -6.64 16.54 -72.56
C GLY A 166 -6.80 16.20 -71.07
N PRO A 167 -7.91 16.66 -70.44
CA PRO A 167 -8.22 16.30 -69.06
C PRO A 167 -8.37 14.79 -68.94
N SER A 168 -7.56 14.16 -68.09
CA SER A 168 -7.73 12.75 -67.76
C SER A 168 -9.09 12.55 -67.07
N ARG A 169 -9.84 11.55 -67.50
CA ARG A 169 -11.12 11.22 -66.85
C ARG A 169 -10.82 10.77 -65.42
N GLY A 170 -11.52 11.35 -64.43
CA GLY A 170 -11.40 10.91 -63.03
C GLY A 170 -11.79 9.44 -62.87
N VAL A 171 -11.40 8.81 -61.76
CA VAL A 171 -11.81 7.44 -61.42
C VAL A 171 -12.63 7.49 -60.15
N HIS A 172 -13.80 6.85 -60.16
CA HIS A 172 -14.64 6.64 -59.00
C HIS A 172 -14.64 5.13 -58.72
N VAL A 173 -14.15 4.72 -57.54
CA VAL A 173 -14.21 3.33 -57.10
C VAL A 173 -15.12 3.24 -55.88
N GLU A 174 -16.07 2.31 -55.88
CA GLU A 174 -16.96 2.06 -54.75
C GLU A 174 -17.05 0.56 -54.50
N ILE A 175 -16.93 0.16 -53.24
CA ILE A 175 -17.10 -1.21 -52.77
C ILE A 175 -18.13 -1.18 -51.64
N ASP A 176 -19.34 -1.67 -51.93
CA ASP A 176 -20.51 -1.57 -51.04
C ASP A 176 -20.35 -2.44 -49.79
N ALA A 177 -19.76 -3.64 -49.95
CA ALA A 177 -19.53 -4.58 -48.87
C ALA A 177 -18.18 -5.27 -49.05
N ILE A 178 -17.31 -5.16 -48.05
CA ILE A 178 -16.06 -5.89 -47.92
C ILE A 178 -16.20 -6.78 -46.70
N GLU A 179 -16.18 -8.09 -46.90
CA GLU A 179 -16.20 -9.07 -45.83
C GLU A 179 -14.82 -9.72 -45.71
N VAL A 180 -14.21 -9.68 -44.53
CA VAL A 180 -12.94 -10.39 -44.25
C VAL A 180 -13.15 -11.37 -43.11
N ASP A 181 -13.03 -12.68 -43.39
CA ASP A 181 -13.29 -13.68 -42.34
C ASP A 181 -12.23 -13.60 -41.23
N SER A 182 -10.97 -13.41 -41.62
CA SER A 182 -9.84 -13.27 -40.70
C SER A 182 -8.77 -12.33 -41.24
N SER A 183 -8.22 -11.48 -40.39
CA SER A 183 -7.06 -10.64 -40.71
C SER A 183 -6.09 -10.63 -39.55
N TRP A 184 -4.89 -11.15 -39.76
CA TRP A 184 -3.82 -11.08 -38.77
C TRP A 184 -2.92 -9.88 -39.07
N THR A 185 -2.85 -8.93 -38.14
CA THR A 185 -2.01 -7.74 -38.26
C THR A 185 -0.94 -7.74 -37.20
N HIS A 186 0.33 -7.73 -37.60
CA HIS A 186 1.44 -7.69 -36.65
C HIS A 186 2.58 -6.79 -37.11
N GLY A 187 3.43 -6.35 -36.18
CA GLY A 187 4.63 -5.57 -36.48
C GLY A 187 4.78 -4.36 -35.58
N ARG A 188 5.44 -3.30 -36.06
CA ARG A 188 5.71 -2.10 -35.27
C ARG A 188 5.58 -0.84 -36.12
N ILE A 189 4.94 0.19 -35.57
CA ILE A 189 4.81 1.49 -36.24
C ILE A 189 5.84 2.43 -35.60
N SER A 190 6.96 2.68 -36.29
CA SER A 190 8.01 3.57 -35.77
C SER A 190 8.50 3.14 -34.38
N SER A 191 8.38 4.00 -33.37
CA SER A 191 8.71 3.79 -31.96
C SER A 191 7.56 3.24 -31.11
N SER A 192 6.41 2.88 -31.71
CA SER A 192 5.31 2.26 -30.97
C SER A 192 5.72 0.91 -30.37
N PRO A 193 5.02 0.42 -29.34
CA PRO A 193 5.05 -1.00 -29.01
C PRO A 193 4.73 -1.88 -30.23
N ALA A 194 5.18 -3.13 -30.20
CA ALA A 194 4.77 -4.10 -31.20
C ALA A 194 3.25 -4.29 -31.12
N LEU A 195 2.59 -4.28 -32.27
CA LEU A 195 1.20 -4.65 -32.43
C LEU A 195 1.14 -6.10 -32.90
N ASP A 196 0.25 -6.88 -32.34
CA ASP A 196 -0.13 -8.19 -32.83
C ASP A 196 -1.63 -8.36 -32.52
N ALA A 197 -2.45 -8.44 -33.56
CA ALA A 197 -3.91 -8.46 -33.41
C ALA A 197 -4.54 -9.27 -34.54
N ASP A 198 -5.51 -10.11 -34.17
CA ASP A 198 -6.43 -10.74 -35.11
C ASP A 198 -7.71 -9.92 -35.19
N LEU A 199 -8.21 -9.74 -36.41
CA LEU A 199 -9.53 -9.23 -36.70
C LEU A 199 -10.35 -10.37 -37.29
N HIS A 200 -11.56 -10.59 -36.80
CA HIS A 200 -12.50 -11.58 -37.32
C HIS A 200 -13.77 -10.91 -37.81
N GLN A 201 -14.38 -11.51 -38.84
CA GLN A 201 -15.67 -11.10 -39.37
C GLN A 201 -15.74 -9.59 -39.71
N VAL A 202 -14.67 -9.05 -40.31
CA VAL A 202 -14.61 -7.63 -40.65
C VAL A 202 -15.63 -7.35 -41.73
N ARG A 203 -16.54 -6.40 -41.47
CA ARG A 203 -17.44 -5.84 -42.45
C ARG A 203 -17.08 -4.39 -42.68
N ALA A 204 -16.73 -4.05 -43.91
CA ALA A 204 -16.30 -2.73 -44.27
C ALA A 204 -16.88 -2.27 -45.61
N ARG A 205 -16.73 -0.99 -45.91
CA ARG A 205 -17.06 -0.36 -47.18
C ARG A 205 -15.92 0.54 -47.59
N PHE A 206 -15.71 0.66 -48.89
CA PHE A 206 -14.64 1.49 -49.44
C PHE A 206 -15.20 2.40 -50.52
N SER A 207 -14.81 3.67 -50.52
CA SER A 207 -15.05 4.55 -51.65
C SER A 207 -13.86 5.44 -51.94
N TYR A 208 -13.62 5.67 -53.22
CA TYR A 208 -12.64 6.61 -53.76
C TYR A 208 -13.36 7.54 -54.72
N VAL A 209 -13.66 8.75 -54.26
CA VAL A 209 -14.43 9.76 -55.02
C VAL A 209 -13.73 11.10 -54.91
N ASN A 210 -13.48 11.78 -56.02
CA ASN A 210 -12.85 13.11 -56.03
C ASN A 210 -11.56 13.17 -55.18
N GLU A 211 -10.67 12.18 -55.36
CA GLU A 211 -9.40 12.07 -54.62
C GLU A 211 -9.57 11.93 -53.09
N LYS A 212 -10.76 11.55 -52.63
CA LYS A 212 -11.04 11.21 -51.23
C LYS A 212 -11.23 9.70 -51.11
N VAL A 213 -10.39 9.07 -50.30
CA VAL A 213 -10.56 7.68 -49.85
C VAL A 213 -11.40 7.70 -48.58
N THR A 214 -12.46 6.89 -48.53
CA THR A 214 -13.24 6.64 -47.31
C THR A 214 -13.29 5.14 -47.08
N VAL A 215 -12.94 4.71 -45.87
CA VAL A 215 -13.12 3.34 -45.40
C VAL A 215 -14.06 3.40 -44.21
N HIS A 216 -15.16 2.66 -44.26
CA HIS A 216 -16.07 2.49 -43.13
C HIS A 216 -15.95 1.05 -42.65
N VAL A 217 -15.65 0.83 -41.38
CA VAL A 217 -15.67 -0.50 -40.74
C VAL A 217 -16.95 -0.53 -39.92
N ASP A 218 -17.93 -1.27 -40.43
CA ASP A 218 -19.24 -1.46 -39.81
C ASP A 218 -19.18 -2.38 -38.59
N GLN A 219 -18.25 -3.35 -38.62
CA GLN A 219 -18.01 -4.31 -37.54
C GLN A 219 -16.67 -5.01 -37.75
N ALA A 220 -15.93 -5.28 -36.67
CA ALA A 220 -14.81 -6.21 -36.63
C ALA A 220 -14.63 -6.74 -35.21
N GLU A 221 -14.51 -8.06 -35.03
CA GLU A 221 -14.13 -8.64 -33.74
C GLU A 221 -12.60 -8.58 -33.61
N VAL A 222 -12.08 -7.89 -32.60
CA VAL A 222 -10.65 -7.72 -32.33
C VAL A 222 -10.21 -8.68 -31.25
N VAL A 223 -9.08 -9.36 -31.46
CA VAL A 223 -8.35 -10.11 -30.45
C VAL A 223 -6.88 -9.71 -30.52
N GLY A 224 -6.46 -8.83 -29.61
CA GLY A 224 -5.05 -8.48 -29.46
C GLY A 224 -4.24 -9.59 -28.80
N ARG A 225 -2.94 -9.62 -29.11
CA ARG A 225 -1.97 -10.57 -28.56
C ARG A 225 -0.67 -9.83 -28.26
N ALA A 226 0.05 -10.33 -27.27
CA ALA A 226 1.42 -9.91 -26.98
C ALA A 226 1.60 -8.38 -26.82
N LEU A 227 0.54 -7.65 -26.46
CA LEU A 227 0.69 -6.25 -26.10
C LEU A 227 1.45 -6.16 -24.77
N PRO A 228 2.26 -5.10 -24.55
CA PRO A 228 2.96 -4.90 -23.29
C PRO A 228 2.00 -5.02 -22.10
N GLU A 229 2.48 -5.58 -20.99
CA GLU A 229 1.68 -5.80 -19.78
C GLU A 229 0.42 -6.66 -19.98
N GLN A 230 0.35 -7.44 -21.07
CA GLN A 230 -0.82 -8.24 -21.48
C GLN A 230 -2.09 -7.36 -21.59
N LEU A 231 -1.93 -6.17 -22.19
CA LEU A 231 -3.01 -5.25 -22.53
C LEU A 231 -3.84 -5.75 -23.72
N ASP A 232 -4.05 -7.06 -23.85
CA ASP A 232 -4.66 -7.72 -25.01
C ASP A 232 -6.17 -7.40 -25.07
N PRO A 233 -6.65 -6.50 -25.97
CA PRO A 233 -8.07 -6.21 -26.10
C PRO A 233 -8.81 -7.40 -26.71
N LYS A 234 -10.05 -7.61 -26.29
CA LYS A 234 -11.00 -8.52 -26.94
C LYS A 234 -12.37 -7.86 -27.04
N GLY A 235 -12.92 -7.66 -28.23
CA GLY A 235 -14.21 -6.98 -28.37
C GLY A 235 -14.61 -6.66 -29.79
N ASP A 236 -15.67 -5.88 -29.94
CA ASP A 236 -16.14 -5.36 -31.22
C ASP A 236 -15.52 -3.98 -31.50
N LEU A 237 -15.18 -3.75 -32.76
CA LEU A 237 -14.56 -2.54 -33.27
C LEU A 237 -15.35 -2.00 -34.46
N ASN A 238 -15.73 -0.73 -34.38
CA ASN A 238 -16.32 0.02 -35.47
C ASN A 238 -15.45 1.23 -35.77
N GLY A 239 -15.44 1.69 -37.01
CA GLY A 239 -14.60 2.82 -37.35
C GLY A 239 -14.84 3.44 -38.71
N ARG A 240 -14.26 4.61 -38.91
CA ARG A 240 -14.28 5.34 -40.17
C ARG A 240 -12.93 5.98 -40.38
N LEU A 241 -12.36 5.79 -41.57
CA LEU A 241 -11.13 6.40 -42.02
C LEU A 241 -11.44 7.24 -43.25
N GLU A 242 -10.95 8.47 -43.29
CA GLU A 242 -11.00 9.32 -44.46
C GLU A 242 -9.60 9.87 -44.75
N VAL A 243 -9.19 9.80 -46.02
CA VAL A 243 -7.94 10.39 -46.50
C VAL A 243 -8.28 11.29 -47.69
N THR A 244 -7.93 12.57 -47.61
CA THR A 244 -8.16 13.52 -48.71
C THR A 244 -6.94 13.63 -49.63
N ALA A 245 -7.10 14.27 -50.79
CA ALA A 245 -6.02 14.58 -51.73
C ALA A 245 -4.81 15.29 -51.11
N LYS A 246 -5.04 16.05 -50.03
CA LYS A 246 -3.98 16.75 -49.27
C LYS A 246 -3.25 15.86 -48.27
N ALA A 247 -3.51 14.55 -48.29
CA ALA A 247 -3.07 13.57 -47.30
C ALA A 247 -3.54 13.91 -45.87
N GLU A 248 -4.65 14.63 -45.73
CA GLU A 248 -5.28 14.86 -44.42
C GLU A 248 -6.03 13.60 -44.02
N LEU A 249 -5.61 13.00 -42.90
CA LEU A 249 -6.19 11.81 -42.32
C LEU A 249 -7.23 12.21 -41.26
N VAL A 250 -8.45 11.68 -41.38
CA VAL A 250 -9.49 11.76 -40.35
C VAL A 250 -9.88 10.33 -39.98
N ALA A 251 -9.82 9.99 -38.70
CA ALA A 251 -10.21 8.67 -38.22
C ALA A 251 -11.22 8.80 -37.08
N ARG A 252 -12.16 7.87 -36.99
CA ARG A 252 -13.02 7.64 -35.83
C ARG A 252 -13.02 6.15 -35.55
N LEU A 253 -12.95 5.79 -34.29
CA LEU A 253 -12.86 4.43 -33.80
C LEU A 253 -13.70 4.30 -32.55
N GLU A 254 -14.50 3.25 -32.49
CA GLU A 254 -15.32 2.88 -31.35
C GLU A 254 -15.05 1.41 -31.06
N PHE A 255 -14.72 1.10 -29.81
CA PHE A 255 -14.45 -0.26 -29.35
C PHE A 255 -15.29 -0.53 -28.11
N ASP A 256 -15.95 -1.69 -28.08
CA ASP A 256 -16.71 -2.21 -26.96
C ASP A 256 -16.23 -3.65 -26.68
N GLY A 257 -15.70 -3.89 -25.49
CA GLY A 257 -15.16 -5.20 -25.15
C GLY A 257 -14.46 -5.25 -23.82
N GLU A 258 -13.42 -6.07 -23.73
CA GLU A 258 -12.61 -6.26 -22.54
C GLU A 258 -11.15 -5.89 -22.81
N VAL A 259 -10.54 -5.16 -21.87
CA VAL A 259 -9.10 -4.90 -21.82
C VAL A 259 -8.62 -5.32 -20.44
N MET A 260 -7.60 -6.19 -20.37
CA MET A 260 -7.15 -6.79 -19.10
C MET A 260 -8.33 -7.36 -18.29
N GLN A 261 -9.19 -8.17 -18.92
CA GLN A 261 -10.37 -8.79 -18.28
C GLN A 261 -11.37 -7.78 -17.68
N SER A 262 -11.29 -6.50 -18.08
CA SER A 262 -12.14 -5.43 -17.57
C SER A 262 -13.00 -4.90 -18.72
N PRO A 263 -14.35 -4.90 -18.61
CA PRO A 263 -15.20 -4.29 -19.63
C PRO A 263 -14.76 -2.84 -19.87
N THR A 264 -14.57 -2.48 -21.12
CA THR A 264 -13.94 -1.23 -21.55
C THR A 264 -14.55 -0.74 -22.86
N ASP A 265 -15.10 0.47 -22.83
CA ASP A 265 -15.53 1.23 -23.99
C ASP A 265 -14.42 2.22 -24.36
N VAL A 266 -14.02 2.26 -25.63
CA VAL A 266 -13.07 3.25 -26.17
C VAL A 266 -13.70 3.96 -27.34
N GLU A 267 -13.77 5.28 -27.26
CA GLU A 267 -14.05 6.15 -28.39
C GLU A 267 -12.78 6.95 -28.69
N ALA A 268 -12.34 6.95 -29.94
CA ALA A 268 -11.21 7.74 -30.38
C ALA A 268 -11.52 8.41 -31.73
N ALA A 269 -11.09 9.66 -31.88
CA ALA A 269 -11.16 10.39 -33.12
C ALA A 269 -9.83 11.09 -33.37
N TYR A 270 -9.39 11.10 -34.61
CA TYR A 270 -8.20 11.79 -35.08
C TYR A 270 -8.56 12.70 -36.25
N SER A 271 -7.98 13.89 -36.27
CA SER A 271 -8.03 14.83 -37.39
C SER A 271 -6.71 15.61 -37.42
N PRO A 272 -6.45 16.41 -38.48
CA PRO A 272 -5.26 17.27 -38.51
C PRO A 272 -5.18 18.26 -37.35
N SER A 273 -6.32 18.59 -36.72
CA SER A 273 -6.39 19.43 -35.53
C SER A 273 -6.00 18.73 -34.23
N GLY A 274 -5.96 17.39 -34.19
CA GLY A 274 -5.55 16.62 -33.02
C GLY A 274 -6.30 15.30 -32.82
N VAL A 275 -6.17 14.75 -31.62
CA VAL A 275 -6.87 13.55 -31.16
C VAL A 275 -7.94 13.96 -30.15
N ARG A 276 -9.07 13.25 -30.14
CA ARG A 276 -10.01 13.18 -29.03
C ARG A 276 -10.20 11.72 -28.65
N PHE A 277 -10.20 11.41 -27.37
CA PHE A 277 -10.48 10.05 -26.91
C PHE A 277 -11.28 10.03 -25.61
N SER A 278 -11.99 8.93 -25.37
CA SER A 278 -12.69 8.59 -24.13
C SER A 278 -12.56 7.09 -23.89
N VAL A 279 -12.06 6.70 -22.73
CA VAL A 279 -11.92 5.32 -22.26
C VAL A 279 -12.74 5.18 -20.99
N LYS A 280 -13.71 4.27 -20.98
CA LYS A 280 -14.56 4.00 -19.82
C LYS A 280 -14.47 2.53 -19.48
N SER A 281 -14.11 2.21 -18.24
CA SER A 281 -14.23 0.88 -17.69
C SER A 281 -15.10 0.94 -16.44
N PRO A 282 -16.38 0.52 -16.51
CA PRO A 282 -17.28 0.58 -15.37
C PRO A 282 -16.86 -0.37 -14.25
N LYS A 283 -16.09 -1.41 -14.58
CA LYS A 283 -15.57 -2.39 -13.63
C LYS A 283 -14.16 -2.82 -14.00
N VAL A 284 -13.19 -2.48 -13.18
CA VAL A 284 -11.79 -2.92 -13.30
C VAL A 284 -11.60 -4.22 -12.54
N ALA A 285 -11.08 -5.25 -13.22
CA ALA A 285 -10.85 -6.55 -12.61
C ALA A 285 -9.80 -6.50 -11.49
N ARG A 286 -10.02 -7.25 -10.40
CA ARG A 286 -9.07 -7.35 -9.28
C ARG A 286 -7.70 -7.87 -9.73
N ALA A 287 -7.67 -8.80 -10.69
CA ALA A 287 -6.43 -9.33 -11.25
C ALA A 287 -5.58 -8.23 -11.90
N THR A 288 -6.23 -7.26 -12.56
CA THR A 288 -5.59 -6.10 -13.20
C THR A 288 -5.00 -5.16 -12.17
N LEU A 289 -5.75 -4.84 -11.12
CA LEU A 289 -5.25 -4.02 -10.00
C LEU A 289 -4.05 -4.70 -9.31
N GLY A 290 -4.08 -6.03 -9.17
CA GLY A 290 -3.01 -6.81 -8.54
C GLY A 290 -1.66 -6.68 -9.25
N ARG A 291 -1.65 -6.45 -10.57
CA ARG A 291 -0.42 -6.21 -11.36
C ARG A 291 0.28 -4.91 -10.96
N TYR A 292 -0.48 -3.94 -10.45
CA TYR A 292 0.03 -2.66 -9.96
C TYR A 292 0.22 -2.64 -8.44
N GLY A 293 0.22 -3.82 -7.79
CA GLY A 293 0.37 -3.94 -6.34
C GLY A 293 -0.88 -3.57 -5.54
N ILE A 294 -2.04 -3.39 -6.19
CA ILE A 294 -3.30 -3.04 -5.55
C ILE A 294 -4.14 -4.31 -5.41
N SER A 295 -4.37 -4.78 -4.17
CA SER A 295 -5.14 -6.00 -3.88
C SER A 295 -6.38 -5.69 -3.04
N PRO A 296 -7.42 -5.09 -3.64
CA PRO A 296 -8.60 -4.66 -2.90
C PRO A 296 -9.33 -5.87 -2.29
N PRO A 297 -9.97 -5.72 -1.11
CA PRO A 297 -10.78 -6.79 -0.52
C PRO A 297 -11.89 -7.29 -1.48
N PRO A 298 -12.31 -8.57 -1.38
CA PRO A 298 -13.41 -9.11 -2.18
C PRO A 298 -14.67 -8.24 -2.06
N GLY A 299 -15.33 -7.97 -3.20
CA GLY A 299 -16.53 -7.13 -3.25
C GLY A 299 -16.27 -5.63 -3.33
N THR A 300 -15.02 -5.19 -3.37
CA THR A 300 -14.68 -3.78 -3.64
C THR A 300 -14.71 -3.55 -5.15
N ASP A 301 -15.65 -2.72 -5.61
CA ASP A 301 -15.72 -2.32 -7.01
C ASP A 301 -14.67 -1.26 -7.34
N ALA A 302 -14.15 -1.30 -8.57
CA ALA A 302 -13.26 -0.30 -9.11
C ALA A 302 -13.72 0.12 -10.50
N SER A 303 -13.60 1.40 -10.84
CA SER A 303 -14.02 1.96 -12.14
C SER A 303 -13.00 2.97 -12.64
N LEU A 304 -12.84 3.09 -13.95
CA LEU A 304 -11.95 4.03 -14.62
C LEU A 304 -12.71 4.81 -15.70
N ASN A 305 -12.51 6.12 -15.77
CA ASN A 305 -12.97 6.96 -16.86
C ASN A 305 -11.85 7.93 -17.22
N VAL A 306 -11.39 7.96 -18.47
CA VAL A 306 -10.34 8.86 -18.94
C VAL A 306 -10.76 9.45 -20.27
N SER A 307 -10.70 10.76 -20.42
CA SER A 307 -10.99 11.45 -21.68
C SER A 307 -9.90 12.47 -21.97
N GLY A 308 -9.57 12.71 -23.23
CA GLY A 308 -8.62 13.74 -23.60
C GLY A 308 -8.85 14.29 -24.99
N GLU A 309 -8.36 15.50 -25.22
CA GLU A 309 -8.35 16.15 -26.53
C GLU A 309 -7.16 17.10 -26.70
N GLY A 310 -6.69 17.25 -27.94
CA GLY A 310 -5.60 18.17 -28.29
C GLY A 310 -4.70 17.62 -29.40
N PRO A 311 -3.73 18.41 -29.88
CA PRO A 311 -2.76 17.95 -30.88
C PRO A 311 -1.89 16.81 -30.33
N LEU A 312 -1.33 15.95 -31.20
CA LEU A 312 -0.44 14.84 -30.80
C LEU A 312 0.80 15.29 -29.98
N GLY A 313 1.21 16.55 -30.13
CA GLY A 313 2.30 17.15 -29.37
C GLY A 313 1.92 17.63 -27.96
N GLY A 314 0.63 17.62 -27.61
CA GLY A 314 0.12 18.11 -26.32
C GLY A 314 -1.38 17.86 -26.17
N ILE A 315 -1.73 16.65 -25.76
CA ILE A 315 -3.10 16.19 -25.50
C ILE A 315 -3.45 16.52 -24.05
N ASP A 316 -4.44 17.38 -23.84
CA ASP A 316 -5.01 17.64 -22.52
C ASP A 316 -5.94 16.48 -22.16
N PHE A 317 -5.76 15.87 -21.00
CA PHE A 317 -6.61 14.76 -20.55
C PHE A 317 -7.11 14.97 -19.13
N ARG A 318 -8.25 14.34 -18.85
CA ARG A 318 -8.88 14.25 -17.54
C ARG A 318 -9.29 12.82 -17.28
N GLY A 319 -9.18 12.38 -16.04
CA GLY A 319 -9.62 11.05 -15.66
C GLY A 319 -10.22 11.03 -14.27
N GLU A 320 -10.97 9.98 -13.99
CA GLU A 320 -11.46 9.65 -12.66
C GLU A 320 -11.33 8.15 -12.47
N THR A 321 -10.70 7.75 -11.38
CA THR A 321 -10.63 6.35 -10.94
C THR A 321 -11.32 6.26 -9.58
N ARG A 322 -12.15 5.24 -9.38
CA ARG A 322 -12.76 4.95 -8.08
C ARG A 322 -12.41 3.52 -7.66
N ILE A 323 -12.09 3.32 -6.38
CA ILE A 323 -11.84 2.01 -5.78
C ILE A 323 -12.54 2.00 -4.41
N GLY A 324 -13.70 1.34 -4.33
CA GLY A 324 -14.58 1.45 -3.16
C GLY A 324 -15.01 2.89 -2.89
N GLU A 325 -14.72 3.40 -1.69
CA GLU A 325 -15.03 4.78 -1.28
C GLU A 325 -13.98 5.80 -1.75
N SER A 326 -12.84 5.33 -2.28
CA SER A 326 -11.73 6.18 -2.68
C SER A 326 -11.88 6.65 -4.11
N SER A 327 -11.63 7.94 -4.34
CA SER A 327 -11.68 8.54 -5.67
C SER A 327 -10.38 9.29 -5.97
N VAL A 328 -9.90 9.15 -7.20
CA VAL A 328 -8.73 9.85 -7.74
C VAL A 328 -9.15 10.56 -9.01
N SER A 329 -9.12 11.89 -9.02
CA SER A 329 -9.35 12.66 -10.25
C SER A 329 -8.02 13.09 -10.84
N LEU A 330 -7.80 12.80 -12.12
CA LEU A 330 -6.58 13.10 -12.87
C LEU A 330 -6.85 14.25 -13.83
N THR A 331 -5.91 15.16 -13.98
CA THR A 331 -5.88 16.17 -15.05
C THR A 331 -4.45 16.33 -15.51
N GLY A 332 -4.18 16.35 -16.81
CA GLY A 332 -2.81 16.38 -17.28
C GLY A 332 -2.64 16.72 -18.75
N LYS A 333 -1.39 16.76 -19.18
CA LYS A 333 -0.96 16.92 -20.56
C LYS A 333 -0.06 15.76 -20.95
N ALA A 334 -0.31 15.14 -22.09
CA ALA A 334 0.53 14.08 -22.64
C ALA A 334 1.01 14.47 -24.04
N SER A 335 2.26 14.17 -24.36
CA SER A 335 2.79 14.34 -25.71
C SER A 335 3.20 12.98 -26.27
N VAL A 336 2.67 12.64 -27.44
CA VAL A 336 2.99 11.39 -28.16
C VAL A 336 4.27 11.58 -28.97
N LEU A 337 4.54 12.80 -29.45
CA LEU A 337 5.72 13.13 -30.25
C LEU A 337 7.00 13.22 -29.42
N ALA A 338 6.88 13.65 -28.17
CA ALA A 338 7.95 13.64 -27.18
C ALA A 338 7.39 12.97 -25.91
N PRO A 339 7.71 11.70 -25.62
CA PRO A 339 7.06 10.90 -24.56
C PRO A 339 7.24 11.53 -23.17
N ARG A 340 6.32 12.46 -22.87
CA ARG A 340 6.25 13.29 -21.68
C ARG A 340 4.79 13.34 -21.25
N VAL A 341 4.57 13.18 -19.96
CA VAL A 341 3.24 13.18 -19.36
C VAL A 341 3.32 13.99 -18.06
N ASP A 342 2.62 15.11 -18.01
CA ASP A 342 2.45 15.93 -16.82
C ASP A 342 1.05 15.66 -16.25
N VAL A 343 0.94 15.10 -15.05
CA VAL A 343 -0.33 14.69 -14.42
C VAL A 343 -0.48 15.34 -13.07
N GLN A 344 -1.63 15.94 -12.82
CA GLN A 344 -2.08 16.34 -11.50
C GLN A 344 -3.21 15.39 -11.08
N ALA A 345 -3.00 14.66 -10.00
CA ALA A 345 -3.99 13.81 -9.37
C ALA A 345 -4.50 14.49 -8.09
N ARG A 346 -5.82 14.54 -7.90
CA ARG A 346 -6.43 14.88 -6.62
C ARG A 346 -7.00 13.62 -5.99
N LEU A 347 -6.62 13.40 -4.75
CA LEU A 347 -7.02 12.28 -3.92
C LEU A 347 -8.17 12.73 -3.03
N ALA A 348 -9.26 11.99 -3.03
CA ALA A 348 -10.38 12.24 -2.12
C ALA A 348 -10.81 10.94 -1.44
N LYS A 349 -10.87 10.97 -0.11
CA LYS A 349 -11.28 9.87 0.78
C LYS A 349 -10.53 8.57 0.50
N VAL A 350 -9.22 8.67 0.28
CA VAL A 350 -8.39 7.48 0.04
C VAL A 350 -8.32 6.65 1.31
N ASN A 351 -8.81 5.42 1.20
CA ASN A 351 -8.89 4.42 2.25
C ASN A 351 -7.95 3.27 1.89
N LEU A 352 -6.77 3.20 2.51
CA LEU A 352 -5.78 2.18 2.18
C LEU A 352 -6.32 0.76 2.37
N LYS A 353 -7.28 0.55 3.27
CA LYS A 353 -7.98 -0.74 3.43
C LYS A 353 -8.77 -1.17 2.19
N SER A 354 -9.26 -0.24 1.36
CA SER A 354 -9.88 -0.59 0.07
C SER A 354 -8.86 -0.96 -0.99
N VAL A 355 -7.58 -0.63 -0.79
CA VAL A 355 -6.46 -0.94 -1.70
C VAL A 355 -5.78 -2.26 -1.32
N GLY A 356 -5.84 -2.68 -0.05
CA GLY A 356 -5.20 -3.90 0.45
C GLY A 356 -5.82 -4.46 1.74
N GLU A 357 -6.05 -5.78 1.80
CA GLU A 357 -6.67 -6.45 2.97
C GLU A 357 -5.89 -6.28 4.29
N GLY A 358 -4.56 -6.11 4.24
CA GLY A 358 -3.71 -5.89 5.41
C GLY A 358 -3.42 -4.43 5.75
N LEU A 359 -4.00 -3.48 5.01
CA LEU A 359 -3.72 -2.06 5.20
C LEU A 359 -4.71 -1.43 6.20
N PRO A 360 -4.27 -0.44 7.00
CA PRO A 360 -5.13 0.24 7.95
C PRO A 360 -6.23 1.01 7.25
N LYS A 361 -7.37 1.20 7.93
CA LYS A 361 -8.42 2.10 7.47
C LYS A 361 -7.89 3.53 7.48
N THR A 362 -8.01 4.23 6.36
CA THR A 362 -7.61 5.64 6.26
C THR A 362 -8.70 6.52 5.67
N ALA A 363 -8.58 7.82 5.91
CA ALA A 363 -9.27 8.86 5.16
C ALA A 363 -8.23 9.92 4.82
N VAL A 364 -7.61 9.78 3.65
CA VAL A 364 -6.57 10.70 3.14
C VAL A 364 -7.16 11.50 1.99
N ASP A 365 -7.14 12.82 2.13
CA ASP A 365 -7.37 13.77 1.06
C ASP A 365 -6.04 14.40 0.67
N GLY A 366 -5.87 14.77 -0.60
CA GLY A 366 -4.62 15.37 -1.03
C GLY A 366 -4.52 15.64 -2.52
N GLN A 367 -3.34 16.03 -2.93
CA GLN A 367 -2.95 16.26 -4.31
C GLN A 367 -1.59 15.62 -4.56
N VAL A 368 -1.43 15.03 -5.74
CA VAL A 368 -0.18 14.46 -6.22
C VAL A 368 0.06 15.01 -7.61
N ASP A 369 1.07 15.83 -7.78
CA ASP A 369 1.54 16.26 -9.10
C ASP A 369 2.66 15.29 -9.53
N VAL A 370 2.59 14.73 -10.73
CA VAL A 370 3.52 13.76 -11.30
C VAL A 370 3.95 14.26 -12.67
N GLU A 371 5.25 14.54 -12.83
CA GLU A 371 5.89 14.81 -14.10
C GLU A 371 6.65 13.56 -14.52
N PHE A 372 6.28 12.97 -15.65
CA PHE A 372 6.96 11.84 -16.27
C PHE A 372 7.59 12.28 -17.59
N GLU A 373 8.86 11.95 -17.78
CA GLU A 373 9.60 12.22 -19.01
C GLU A 373 10.50 11.03 -19.33
N LEU A 374 10.56 10.61 -20.60
CA LEU A 374 11.54 9.60 -21.04
C LEU A 374 12.81 10.30 -21.56
N ARG A 375 13.88 10.31 -20.77
CA ARG A 375 15.19 10.90 -21.13
C ARG A 375 16.17 9.81 -21.49
N GLU A 376 16.72 9.82 -22.71
CA GLU A 376 17.68 8.80 -23.18
C GLU A 376 17.16 7.35 -22.99
N SER A 377 15.86 7.13 -23.16
CA SER A 377 15.16 5.85 -22.90
C SER A 377 15.08 5.42 -21.42
N LYS A 378 15.42 6.31 -20.48
CA LYS A 378 15.24 6.09 -19.04
C LYS A 378 14.03 6.90 -18.54
N PRO A 379 13.15 6.31 -17.73
CA PRO A 379 12.06 7.05 -17.11
C PRO A 379 12.62 8.02 -16.07
N TYR A 380 12.23 9.28 -16.17
CA TYR A 380 12.43 10.31 -15.16
C TYR A 380 11.06 10.71 -14.63
N VAL A 381 10.82 10.48 -13.34
CA VAL A 381 9.55 10.80 -12.67
C VAL A 381 9.83 11.76 -11.53
N THR A 382 9.16 12.90 -11.50
CA THR A 382 9.13 13.78 -10.32
C THR A 382 7.70 13.84 -9.82
N SER A 383 7.48 13.42 -8.58
CA SER A 383 6.18 13.46 -7.94
C SER A 383 6.23 14.39 -6.73
N ARG A 384 5.33 15.38 -6.68
CA ARG A 384 5.09 16.21 -5.50
C ARG A 384 3.79 15.77 -4.87
N VAL A 385 3.82 15.49 -3.58
CA VAL A 385 2.69 14.99 -2.81
C VAL A 385 2.33 16.02 -1.77
N ALA A 386 1.08 16.44 -1.71
CA ALA A 386 0.54 17.31 -0.66
C ALA A 386 -0.72 16.65 -0.09
N LEU A 387 -0.61 16.08 1.11
CA LEU A 387 -1.69 15.42 1.82
C LEU A 387 -2.27 16.35 2.88
N ALA A 388 -3.59 16.45 2.93
CA ALA A 388 -4.30 17.10 4.02
C ALA A 388 -4.12 16.29 5.32
N PRO A 389 -4.42 16.86 6.50
CA PRO A 389 -4.46 16.10 7.73
C PRO A 389 -5.37 14.90 7.58
N ALA A 390 -4.85 13.72 7.86
CA ALA A 390 -5.51 12.46 7.60
C ALA A 390 -5.79 11.71 8.90
N ARG A 391 -6.67 10.71 8.82
CA ARG A 391 -6.88 9.75 9.90
C ARG A 391 -6.41 8.38 9.46
N VAL A 392 -5.57 7.74 10.25
CA VAL A 392 -5.12 6.35 10.09
C VAL A 392 -5.59 5.58 11.32
N GLU A 393 -6.63 4.76 11.16
CA GLU A 393 -7.36 4.13 12.28
C GLU A 393 -7.83 5.16 13.33
N GLU A 394 -7.27 5.13 14.54
CA GLU A 394 -7.55 6.08 15.62
C GLU A 394 -6.58 7.28 15.66
N TRP A 395 -5.53 7.25 14.84
CA TRP A 395 -4.47 8.25 14.84
C TRP A 395 -4.76 9.38 13.87
N GLN A 396 -4.57 10.62 14.32
CA GLN A 396 -4.54 11.79 13.44
C GLN A 396 -3.12 12.00 12.93
N VAL A 397 -2.97 12.11 11.61
CA VAL A 397 -1.71 12.42 10.93
C VAL A 397 -1.78 13.87 10.46
N PRO A 398 -0.78 14.72 10.74
CA PRO A 398 -0.75 16.10 10.26
C PRO A 398 -0.66 16.15 8.73
N ALA A 399 -0.86 17.32 8.15
CA ALA A 399 -0.63 17.54 6.72
C ALA A 399 0.83 17.21 6.36
N LEU A 400 1.02 16.57 5.21
CA LEU A 400 2.31 16.11 4.70
C LEU A 400 2.56 16.70 3.32
N ASP A 401 3.73 17.28 3.10
CA ASP A 401 4.21 17.73 1.81
C ASP A 401 5.50 16.97 1.49
N GLY A 402 5.62 16.39 0.30
CA GLY A 402 6.80 15.63 -0.08
C GLY A 402 7.10 15.72 -1.55
N GLU A 403 8.32 15.33 -1.90
CA GLU A 403 8.77 15.20 -3.28
C GLU A 403 9.49 13.87 -3.43
N LEU A 404 9.21 13.15 -4.52
CA LEU A 404 9.81 11.88 -4.90
C LEU A 404 10.34 12.03 -6.31
N HIS A 405 11.60 11.69 -6.52
CA HIS A 405 12.26 11.64 -7.81
C HIS A 405 12.63 10.19 -8.13
N LEU A 406 12.34 9.75 -9.35
CA LEU A 406 12.74 8.47 -9.91
C LEU A 406 13.56 8.75 -11.16
N GLU A 407 14.78 8.22 -11.25
CA GLU A 407 15.62 8.29 -12.44
C GLU A 407 16.16 6.90 -12.76
N GLY A 408 15.57 6.27 -13.79
CA GLY A 408 15.81 4.86 -14.07
C GLY A 408 15.43 4.00 -12.86
N ALA A 409 16.44 3.34 -12.28
CA ALA A 409 16.27 2.52 -11.08
C ALA A 409 16.55 3.27 -9.76
N ARG A 410 16.90 4.55 -9.77
CA ARG A 410 17.16 5.29 -8.52
C ARG A 410 15.92 6.03 -8.09
N ALA A 411 15.53 5.86 -6.83
CA ALA A 411 14.49 6.65 -6.20
C ALA A 411 15.08 7.47 -5.07
N TRP A 412 14.75 8.75 -4.97
CA TRP A 412 15.03 9.56 -3.80
C TRP A 412 13.91 10.55 -3.54
N GLY A 413 13.68 10.92 -2.30
CA GLY A 413 12.63 11.87 -1.99
C GLY A 413 12.69 12.34 -0.57
N PHE A 414 11.96 13.43 -0.30
CA PHE A 414 11.78 13.94 1.05
C PHE A 414 10.29 14.06 1.40
N ILE A 415 9.96 13.86 2.66
CA ILE A 415 8.63 14.16 3.21
C ILE A 415 8.79 15.13 4.36
N ARG A 416 7.97 16.18 4.37
CA ARG A 416 7.89 17.22 5.38
C ARG A 416 6.48 17.29 5.94
N THR A 417 6.35 17.55 7.23
CA THR A 417 5.08 18.00 7.79
C THR A 417 4.92 19.50 7.59
N ALA A 418 3.68 19.99 7.46
CA ALA A 418 3.42 21.42 7.37
C ALA A 418 4.10 22.19 8.52
N PRO A 419 4.70 23.37 8.27
CA PRO A 419 5.37 24.17 9.30
C PRO A 419 4.44 24.43 10.49
N GLY A 420 4.82 23.97 11.69
CA GLY A 420 3.95 24.10 12.85
C GLY A 420 4.40 23.27 14.06
N GLU A 421 3.45 22.54 14.65
CA GLU A 421 3.59 21.85 15.94
C GLU A 421 4.59 20.68 15.94
N VAL A 422 4.83 20.08 14.78
CA VAL A 422 5.77 18.98 14.54
C VAL A 422 6.44 19.23 13.20
N SER A 423 7.77 19.23 13.16
CA SER A 423 8.55 19.27 11.92
C SER A 423 9.22 17.91 11.74
N ILE A 424 8.74 17.11 10.79
CA ILE A 424 9.38 15.88 10.34
C ILE A 424 10.03 16.18 9.00
N SER A 425 11.27 15.75 8.80
CA SER A 425 11.93 15.69 7.50
C SER A 425 12.48 14.29 7.35
N ALA A 426 12.07 13.56 6.33
CA ALA A 426 12.59 12.23 6.06
C ALA A 426 13.05 12.15 4.61
N ASP A 427 14.31 11.80 4.41
CA ASP A 427 14.95 11.56 3.14
C ASP A 427 15.09 10.04 2.94
N ALA A 428 14.74 9.54 1.76
CA ALA A 428 14.88 8.12 1.43
C ALA A 428 15.63 7.97 0.11
N HIS A 429 16.42 6.91 -0.01
CA HIS A 429 17.11 6.52 -1.23
C HIS A 429 16.95 5.01 -1.47
N ALA A 430 16.55 4.63 -2.68
CA ALA A 430 16.42 3.23 -3.09
C ALA A 430 17.00 2.99 -4.48
N ASN A 431 17.51 1.78 -4.70
CA ASN A 431 17.84 1.27 -6.03
C ASN A 431 16.85 0.14 -6.38
N LEU A 432 15.93 0.42 -7.31
CA LEU A 432 14.84 -0.45 -7.74
C LEU A 432 15.33 -1.72 -8.46
N ASP A 433 16.50 -1.67 -9.12
CA ASP A 433 17.11 -2.86 -9.75
C ASP A 433 17.70 -3.82 -8.71
N HIS A 434 17.91 -3.31 -7.49
CA HIS A 434 18.56 -4.01 -6.39
C HIS A 434 17.82 -3.76 -5.07
N LEU A 435 16.50 -4.01 -5.04
CA LEU A 435 15.70 -3.93 -3.81
C LEU A 435 16.21 -4.89 -2.72
N ASP A 436 16.95 -5.92 -3.11
CA ASP A 436 17.72 -6.81 -2.23
C ASP A 436 18.79 -6.07 -1.42
N ARG A 437 19.30 -4.93 -1.91
CA ARG A 437 20.21 -4.04 -1.19
C ARG A 437 19.52 -3.08 -0.23
N GLY A 438 18.18 -3.10 -0.18
CA GLY A 438 17.38 -2.33 0.75
C GLY A 438 17.09 -0.89 0.33
N ILE A 439 16.18 -0.27 1.08
CA ILE A 439 15.77 1.13 1.00
C ILE A 439 16.44 1.82 2.19
N SER A 440 17.43 2.67 1.92
CA SER A 440 18.06 3.51 2.95
C SER A 440 17.18 4.73 3.23
N PHE A 441 17.09 5.13 4.50
CA PHE A 441 16.34 6.30 4.93
C PHE A 441 17.06 7.04 6.05
N ASP A 442 16.86 8.35 6.10
CA ASP A 442 17.28 9.26 7.17
C ASP A 442 16.10 10.16 7.50
N ALA A 443 15.62 10.11 8.74
CA ALA A 443 14.45 10.83 9.20
C ALA A 443 14.75 11.60 10.47
N THR A 444 14.58 12.91 10.44
CA THR A 444 14.68 13.79 11.60
C THR A 444 13.31 14.37 11.94
N ALA A 445 12.88 14.23 13.19
CA ALA A 445 11.66 14.82 13.72
C ALA A 445 11.98 15.77 14.88
N LYS A 446 11.54 17.02 14.79
CA LYS A 446 11.64 18.02 15.86
C LYS A 446 10.25 18.39 16.35
N VAL A 447 10.03 18.19 17.64
CA VAL A 447 8.78 18.49 18.36
C VAL A 447 9.09 19.54 19.43
N PRO A 448 8.94 20.84 19.13
CA PRO A 448 9.28 21.91 20.06
C PRO A 448 8.44 21.91 21.35
N ARG A 449 7.23 21.35 21.31
CA ARG A 449 6.34 21.23 22.46
C ARG A 449 5.58 19.91 22.42
N VAL A 450 6.01 18.88 23.15
CA VAL A 450 5.33 17.57 23.17
C VAL A 450 3.85 17.67 23.57
N ALA A 451 3.45 18.71 24.31
CA ALA A 451 2.05 18.97 24.60
C ALA A 451 1.18 19.17 23.34
N SER A 452 1.75 19.63 22.22
CA SER A 452 1.03 19.70 20.95
C SER A 452 0.71 18.31 20.38
N LEU A 453 1.51 17.29 20.72
CA LEU A 453 1.25 15.91 20.31
C LEU A 453 0.02 15.30 20.97
N GLN A 454 -0.53 15.91 22.02
CA GLN A 454 -1.76 15.43 22.68
C GLN A 454 -2.97 15.40 21.73
N LYS A 455 -2.93 16.20 20.65
CA LYS A 455 -3.95 16.16 19.59
C LYS A 455 -3.86 14.89 18.73
N TYR A 456 -2.66 14.35 18.56
CA TYR A 456 -2.37 13.22 17.66
C TYR A 456 -2.26 11.89 18.41
N ALA A 457 -1.86 11.92 19.68
CA ALA A 457 -1.65 10.76 20.54
C ALA A 457 -2.13 11.02 21.96
N GLN A 458 -2.81 10.04 22.57
CA GLN A 458 -3.19 10.11 23.98
C GLN A 458 -1.96 9.94 24.88
N LEU A 459 -1.17 11.00 25.04
CA LEU A 459 0.00 11.08 25.90
C LEU A 459 -0.32 11.93 27.14
N PRO A 460 -1.10 11.42 28.11
CA PRO A 460 -1.49 12.19 29.27
C PRO A 460 -0.27 12.61 30.09
N GLY A 461 -0.18 13.92 30.36
CA GLY A 461 0.83 14.45 31.28
C GLY A 461 2.25 14.53 30.74
N VAL A 462 2.47 14.43 29.42
CA VAL A 462 3.78 14.66 28.79
C VAL A 462 3.95 16.12 28.37
N ARG A 463 5.02 16.78 28.84
CA ARG A 463 5.41 18.15 28.45
C ARG A 463 6.91 18.21 28.21
N GLY A 464 7.39 19.10 27.35
CA GLY A 464 8.82 19.27 27.06
C GLY A 464 9.08 19.48 25.57
N ASP A 465 10.34 19.47 25.17
CA ASP A 465 10.79 19.45 23.77
C ASP A 465 11.49 18.12 23.47
N VAL A 466 11.29 17.61 22.26
CA VAL A 466 11.90 16.36 21.78
C VAL A 466 12.43 16.55 20.37
N GLN A 467 13.63 16.07 20.12
CA GLN A 467 14.21 15.92 18.80
C GLN A 467 14.61 14.45 18.62
N ALA A 468 14.07 13.81 17.60
CA ALA A 468 14.42 12.46 17.21
C ALA A 468 15.10 12.47 15.84
N SER A 469 16.08 11.60 15.66
CA SER A 469 16.69 11.29 14.37
C SER A 469 16.78 9.78 14.23
N VAL A 470 16.46 9.24 13.07
CA VAL A 470 16.51 7.81 12.76
C VAL A 470 17.14 7.67 11.39
N CYS A 471 18.19 6.88 11.27
CA CYS A 471 18.72 6.47 9.98
C CYS A 471 18.79 4.95 9.91
N GLY A 472 18.72 4.39 8.72
CA GLY A 472 18.71 2.95 8.57
C GLY A 472 18.43 2.48 7.16
N SER A 473 18.26 1.17 7.03
CA SER A 473 17.88 0.48 5.80
C SER A 473 16.78 -0.53 6.09
N PHE A 474 15.78 -0.56 5.22
CA PHE A 474 14.73 -1.57 5.22
C PHE A 474 14.88 -2.48 3.99
N TYR A 475 14.84 -3.79 4.20
CA TYR A 475 15.00 -4.79 3.13
C TYR A 475 13.65 -5.46 2.87
N PRO A 476 12.88 -5.03 1.85
CA PRO A 476 11.50 -5.48 1.65
C PRO A 476 11.38 -7.00 1.45
N ASP A 477 12.29 -7.58 0.66
CA ASP A 477 12.25 -9.00 0.28
C ASP A 477 12.50 -9.92 1.49
N SER A 478 13.46 -9.57 2.33
CA SER A 478 13.79 -10.33 3.53
C SER A 478 12.96 -9.92 4.75
N LYS A 479 12.16 -8.86 4.63
CA LYS A 479 11.42 -8.22 5.74
C LYS A 479 12.33 -7.92 6.94
N ARG A 480 13.54 -7.43 6.66
CA ARG A 480 14.54 -7.05 7.67
C ARG A 480 14.66 -5.53 7.79
N ILE A 481 14.99 -5.08 8.98
CA ILE A 481 15.33 -3.69 9.29
C ILE A 481 16.71 -3.66 9.94
N ASP A 482 17.48 -2.63 9.63
CA ASP A 482 18.74 -2.27 10.27
C ASP A 482 18.72 -0.75 10.42
N ALA A 483 18.47 -0.25 11.63
CA ALA A 483 18.26 1.16 11.87
C ALA A 483 18.81 1.58 13.23
N ASP A 484 19.42 2.74 13.28
CA ASP A 484 19.77 3.43 14.51
C ASP A 484 18.94 4.71 14.67
N GLY A 485 18.66 5.05 15.91
CA GLY A 485 17.85 6.20 16.26
C GLY A 485 18.34 6.86 17.53
N ALA A 486 18.33 8.19 17.53
CA ALA A 486 18.58 9.01 18.69
C ALA A 486 17.34 9.84 19.01
N LEU A 487 17.08 10.05 20.30
CA LEU A 487 16.06 10.96 20.81
C LEU A 487 16.67 11.81 21.91
N ASP A 488 16.80 13.09 21.63
CA ASP A 488 17.15 14.12 22.60
C ASP A 488 15.90 14.80 23.11
N SER A 489 15.85 15.07 24.40
CA SER A 489 14.73 15.79 25.02
C SER A 489 15.23 16.86 25.98
N GLY A 490 14.56 18.01 25.96
CA GLY A 490 14.69 19.09 26.93
C GLY A 490 13.47 19.15 27.85
N GLN A 491 13.72 19.22 29.16
CA GLN A 491 12.70 19.47 30.19
C GLN A 491 11.45 18.60 30.08
N LEU A 492 11.63 17.28 29.90
CA LEU A 492 10.53 16.34 29.76
C LEU A 492 9.84 16.08 31.11
N GLU A 493 8.56 16.42 31.25
CA GLU A 493 7.72 16.06 32.40
C GLU A 493 6.75 14.96 31.98
N VAL A 494 6.72 13.83 32.69
CA VAL A 494 5.83 12.67 32.44
C VAL A 494 5.29 12.18 33.76
N SER A 495 3.97 12.29 33.98
CA SER A 495 3.29 11.63 35.12
C SER A 495 3.95 11.89 36.50
N GLY A 496 4.43 13.12 36.74
CA GLY A 496 5.10 13.52 37.99
C GLY A 496 6.62 13.32 38.01
N PHE A 497 7.20 12.70 36.98
CA PHE A 497 8.62 12.67 36.73
C PHE A 497 9.04 13.85 35.86
N SER A 498 10.19 14.45 36.14
CA SER A 498 10.78 15.55 35.39
C SER A 498 12.23 15.23 35.06
N LEU A 499 12.57 15.28 33.77
CA LEU A 499 13.87 15.04 33.19
C LEU A 499 14.41 16.35 32.62
N LYS A 500 15.58 16.81 33.06
CA LYS A 500 16.11 18.10 32.60
C LYS A 500 16.61 18.05 31.16
N ARG A 501 17.37 16.99 30.84
CA ARG A 501 17.88 16.64 29.52
C ARG A 501 17.99 15.13 29.48
N ALA A 502 17.44 14.48 28.47
CA ALA A 502 17.63 13.05 28.25
C ALA A 502 18.05 12.78 26.81
N HIS A 503 18.94 11.81 26.65
CA HIS A 503 19.42 11.28 25.39
C HIS A 503 19.11 9.80 25.38
N ILE A 504 18.35 9.37 24.39
CA ILE A 504 18.01 7.97 24.13
C ILE A 504 18.70 7.62 22.82
N TYR A 505 19.40 6.51 22.79
CA TYR A 505 19.94 5.92 21.58
C TYR A 505 19.39 4.50 21.46
N ALA A 506 18.99 4.07 20.27
CA ALA A 506 18.49 2.74 20.01
C ALA A 506 18.99 2.23 18.66
N GLU A 507 19.47 1.00 18.63
CA GLU A 507 19.81 0.25 17.43
C GLU A 507 18.80 -0.91 17.29
N VAL A 508 18.26 -1.09 16.10
CA VAL A 508 17.22 -2.05 15.77
C VAL A 508 17.65 -2.84 14.55
N GLU A 509 17.92 -4.13 14.73
CA GLU A 509 18.39 -5.02 13.65
C GLU A 509 17.57 -6.32 13.59
N GLY A 510 17.35 -6.86 12.40
CA GLY A 510 16.80 -8.20 12.18
C GLY A 510 15.41 -8.18 11.53
N ALA A 511 14.63 -9.25 11.71
CA ALA A 511 13.30 -9.35 11.09
C ALA A 511 12.33 -8.35 11.71
N VAL A 512 11.53 -7.66 10.88
CA VAL A 512 10.55 -6.64 11.34
C VAL A 512 9.55 -7.20 12.36
N ALA A 513 9.21 -8.49 12.28
CA ALA A 513 8.31 -9.13 13.23
C ALA A 513 8.93 -9.35 14.63
N THR A 514 10.26 -9.49 14.71
CA THR A 514 11.00 -9.79 15.94
C THR A 514 12.39 -9.15 15.92
N PRO A 515 12.48 -7.81 15.89
CA PRO A 515 13.77 -7.15 15.80
C PRO A 515 14.57 -7.36 17.10
N SER A 516 15.89 -7.41 16.98
CA SER A 516 16.81 -7.19 18.08
C SER A 516 16.89 -5.69 18.34
N ILE A 517 16.84 -5.29 19.60
CA ILE A 517 16.86 -3.92 20.08
C ILE A 517 18.02 -3.79 21.05
N ASP A 518 18.93 -2.85 20.80
CA ASP A 518 19.93 -2.37 21.78
C ASP A 518 19.70 -0.88 22.01
N ALA A 519 19.11 -0.54 23.15
CA ALA A 519 18.76 0.83 23.49
C ALA A 519 19.45 1.27 24.78
N SER A 520 19.86 2.53 24.83
CA SER A 520 20.37 3.18 26.02
C SER A 520 19.67 4.51 26.25
N PHE A 521 19.35 4.78 27.51
CA PHE A 521 18.78 6.02 28.00
C PHE A 521 19.77 6.62 28.98
N ARG A 522 20.09 7.91 28.82
CA ARG A 522 20.89 8.69 29.75
C ARG A 522 20.21 10.02 29.98
N ALA A 523 20.06 10.44 31.23
CA ALA A 523 19.58 11.79 31.51
C ALA A 523 20.52 12.56 32.42
N ALA A 524 20.49 13.89 32.38
CA ALA A 524 21.29 14.72 33.27
C ALA A 524 20.78 14.62 34.73
N SER A 525 19.46 14.63 34.89
CA SER A 525 18.78 14.47 36.19
C SER A 525 17.38 13.90 35.99
N LEU A 526 16.93 13.08 36.93
CA LEU A 526 15.55 12.60 37.03
C LEU A 526 15.00 13.01 38.39
N ARG A 527 13.91 13.77 38.38
CA ARG A 527 13.20 14.22 39.56
C ARG A 527 11.82 13.57 39.59
N SER A 528 11.46 12.88 40.65
CA SER A 528 10.09 12.42 40.87
C SER A 528 9.43 13.28 41.94
N LYS A 529 8.25 13.84 41.64
CA LYS A 529 7.38 14.49 42.62
C LYS A 529 6.26 13.52 42.99
N ASP A 530 6.38 12.90 44.15
CA ASP A 530 5.27 12.14 44.71
C ASP A 530 4.26 13.12 45.32
N LYS A 531 3.12 13.28 44.66
CA LYS A 531 2.03 14.16 45.13
C LYS A 531 1.36 13.64 46.42
N GLN A 532 1.36 12.33 46.66
CA GLN A 532 0.73 11.75 47.85
C GLN A 532 1.63 11.90 49.06
N LEU A 533 2.94 11.73 48.88
CA LEU A 533 3.91 11.86 49.97
C LEU A 533 4.49 13.28 50.14
N GLY A 534 4.23 14.19 49.20
CA GLY A 534 4.81 15.54 49.20
C GLY A 534 6.33 15.55 49.02
N ARG A 535 6.91 14.48 48.47
CA ARG A 535 8.36 14.24 48.44
C ARG A 535 8.92 14.41 47.04
N VAL A 536 10.15 14.91 47.00
CA VAL A 536 10.93 15.08 45.77
C VAL A 536 12.13 14.15 45.82
N VAL A 537 12.19 13.17 44.93
CA VAL A 537 13.31 12.24 44.79
C VAL A 537 14.14 12.67 43.59
N ASP A 538 15.42 13.01 43.83
CA ASP A 538 16.33 13.51 42.80
C ASP A 538 17.49 12.53 42.55
N PHE A 539 17.58 12.06 41.31
CA PHE A 539 18.68 11.25 40.78
C PHE A 539 19.55 12.07 39.82
N THR A 540 20.86 11.82 39.83
CA THR A 540 21.85 12.51 38.99
C THR A 540 22.45 11.52 38.01
N LYS A 541 22.48 11.85 36.71
CA LYS A 541 23.00 10.96 35.66
C LYS A 541 22.34 9.56 35.64
N PRO A 542 20.99 9.43 35.73
CA PRO A 542 20.35 8.13 35.57
C PRO A 542 20.67 7.54 34.20
N SER A 543 20.87 6.23 34.16
CA SER A 543 21.11 5.48 32.93
C SER A 543 20.32 4.18 32.92
N ILE A 544 19.75 3.84 31.78
CA ILE A 544 19.06 2.58 31.53
C ILE A 544 19.62 2.01 30.23
N SER A 545 19.86 0.71 30.16
CA SER A 545 20.21 -0.01 28.93
C SER A 545 19.24 -1.17 28.77
N VAL A 546 18.82 -1.42 27.54
CA VAL A 546 17.84 -2.44 27.18
C VAL A 546 18.40 -3.19 25.98
N ARG A 547 18.60 -4.51 26.10
CA ARG A 547 19.09 -5.34 25.00
C ARG A 547 18.25 -6.60 24.85
N GLY A 548 17.81 -6.94 23.64
CA GLY A 548 17.10 -8.19 23.36
C GLY A 548 16.02 -8.03 22.31
N THR A 549 14.95 -8.82 22.38
CA THR A 549 13.81 -8.73 21.45
C THR A 549 12.56 -8.22 22.19
N PRO A 550 11.53 -7.70 21.50
CA PRO A 550 10.29 -7.26 22.15
C PRO A 550 9.62 -8.29 23.08
N THR A 551 9.90 -9.59 22.88
CA THR A 551 9.40 -10.68 23.74
C THR A 551 10.30 -10.96 24.95
N ARG A 552 11.57 -10.57 24.90
CA ARG A 552 12.55 -10.78 25.98
C ARG A 552 13.65 -9.71 25.94
N LEU A 553 13.58 -8.76 26.85
CA LEU A 553 14.47 -7.60 26.99
C LEU A 553 15.31 -7.70 28.27
N ARG A 554 16.63 -7.68 28.16
CA ARG A 554 17.52 -7.50 29.31
C ARG A 554 17.64 -6.01 29.63
N VAL A 555 17.15 -5.60 30.79
CA VAL A 555 17.16 -4.21 31.26
C VAL A 555 18.20 -4.07 32.36
N ASN A 556 19.14 -3.13 32.22
CA ASN A 556 20.00 -2.69 33.30
C ASN A 556 19.73 -1.22 33.61
N THR A 557 19.51 -0.89 34.86
CA THR A 557 19.14 0.44 35.34
C THR A 557 20.13 0.88 36.42
N ARG A 558 20.65 2.09 36.32
CA ARG A 558 21.47 2.74 37.34
C ARG A 558 20.95 4.14 37.59
N LEU A 559 20.49 4.39 38.81
CA LEU A 559 19.91 5.65 39.27
C LEU A 559 20.75 6.16 40.45
N PRO A 560 21.82 6.93 40.22
CA PRO A 560 22.63 7.49 41.30
C PRO A 560 21.84 8.59 42.02
N ALA A 561 21.81 8.54 43.35
CA ALA A 561 21.25 9.64 44.14
C ALA A 561 22.07 10.92 43.96
N ARG A 562 21.41 12.08 43.98
CA ARG A 562 22.11 13.37 44.05
C ARG A 562 22.77 13.54 45.42
N ALA A 563 23.98 14.09 45.47
CA ALA A 563 24.62 14.42 46.74
C ALA A 563 23.71 15.35 47.59
N GLY A 564 23.49 14.99 48.85
CA GLY A 564 22.57 15.70 49.77
C GLY A 564 21.08 15.40 49.58
N SER A 565 20.71 14.53 48.63
CA SER A 565 19.34 14.02 48.46
C SER A 565 19.05 12.88 49.43
N SER A 566 17.79 12.75 49.85
CA SER A 566 17.28 11.59 50.57
C SER A 566 17.00 10.39 49.65
N ALA A 567 17.20 10.53 48.34
CA ALA A 567 17.07 9.42 47.40
C ALA A 567 18.14 8.34 47.66
N PRO A 568 17.80 7.05 47.61
CA PRO A 568 18.81 5.99 47.51
C PRO A 568 19.38 5.91 46.09
N SER A 569 20.63 5.49 45.95
CA SER A 569 21.19 5.04 44.67
C SER A 569 20.69 3.63 44.36
N ILE A 570 20.19 3.41 43.15
CA ILE A 570 19.62 2.12 42.74
C ILE A 570 20.43 1.58 41.56
N SER A 571 20.78 0.30 41.59
CA SER A 571 21.33 -0.45 40.46
C SER A 571 20.51 -1.72 40.29
N LEU A 572 19.98 -1.98 39.11
CA LEU A 572 19.11 -3.13 38.83
C LEU A 572 19.49 -3.75 37.48
N SER A 573 19.42 -5.07 37.37
CA SER A 573 19.55 -5.85 36.15
C SER A 573 18.44 -6.90 36.14
N ALA A 574 17.69 -7.02 35.07
CA ALA A 574 16.59 -7.97 34.96
C ALA A 574 16.32 -8.35 33.50
N THR A 575 15.61 -9.46 33.27
CA THR A 575 15.07 -9.85 31.97
C THR A 575 13.55 -9.71 31.98
N VAL A 576 13.03 -8.80 31.19
CA VAL A 576 11.61 -8.44 31.10
C VAL A 576 11.01 -9.10 29.85
N ALA A 577 9.86 -9.75 30.01
CA ALA A 577 9.00 -10.25 28.93
C ALA A 577 7.67 -9.50 28.99
N PRO A 578 7.54 -8.34 28.29
CA PRO A 578 6.41 -7.43 28.44
C PRO A 578 5.05 -8.06 28.14
N ALA A 579 4.95 -8.83 27.05
CA ALA A 579 3.71 -9.49 26.64
C ALA A 579 3.21 -10.52 27.68
N ALA A 580 4.14 -11.16 28.39
CA ALA A 580 3.82 -12.08 29.48
C ALA A 580 3.71 -11.38 30.84
N GLN A 581 3.93 -10.05 30.91
CA GLN A 581 4.01 -9.27 32.15
C GLN A 581 4.94 -9.89 33.21
N ARG A 582 6.06 -10.45 32.74
CA ARG A 582 6.99 -11.23 33.57
C ARG A 582 8.37 -10.60 33.58
N ILE A 583 8.99 -10.55 34.75
CA ILE A 583 10.39 -10.16 34.96
C ILE A 583 11.12 -11.36 35.56
N SER A 584 12.35 -11.62 35.14
CA SER A 584 13.14 -12.77 35.57
C SER A 584 14.60 -12.38 35.77
N SER A 585 15.34 -13.17 36.53
CA SER A 585 16.76 -12.93 36.82
C SER A 585 17.01 -11.51 37.35
N VAL A 586 16.15 -11.04 38.24
CA VAL A 586 16.26 -9.72 38.87
C VAL A 586 17.45 -9.76 39.81
N ARG A 587 18.37 -8.82 39.66
CA ARG A 587 19.51 -8.60 40.56
C ARG A 587 19.74 -7.11 40.71
N GLY A 588 19.99 -6.63 41.91
CA GLY A 588 20.20 -5.21 42.12
C GLY A 588 20.75 -4.87 43.48
N SER A 589 20.97 -3.59 43.69
CA SER A 589 21.40 -3.02 44.96
C SER A 589 20.76 -1.66 45.16
N ILE A 590 20.31 -1.39 46.38
CA ILE A 590 19.82 -0.10 46.85
C ILE A 590 20.80 0.39 47.90
N GLN A 591 21.35 1.59 47.71
CA GLN A 591 22.35 2.17 48.60
C GLN A 591 21.95 3.57 49.05
N ARG A 592 21.95 3.84 50.35
CA ARG A 592 21.78 5.20 50.90
C ARG A 592 22.89 5.47 51.91
N GLY A 593 23.73 6.47 51.63
CA GLY A 593 24.94 6.72 52.43
C GLY A 593 25.86 5.49 52.45
N ASN A 594 26.19 5.02 53.65
CA ASN A 594 27.01 3.82 53.88
C ASN A 594 26.19 2.50 53.93
N ARG A 595 24.86 2.56 53.84
CA ARG A 595 23.98 1.39 53.89
C ARG A 595 23.71 0.87 52.49
N ARG A 596 23.87 -0.43 52.27
CA ARG A 596 23.60 -1.11 51.01
C ARG A 596 22.81 -2.39 51.26
N VAL A 597 21.73 -2.56 50.51
CA VAL A 597 20.98 -3.82 50.42
C VAL A 597 21.05 -4.32 48.99
N ASP A 598 21.52 -5.54 48.82
CA ASP A 598 21.46 -6.26 47.55
C ASP A 598 20.15 -7.06 47.49
N LEU A 599 19.57 -7.13 46.30
CA LEU A 599 18.31 -7.82 46.05
C LEU A 599 18.44 -8.75 44.86
N ALA A 600 17.86 -9.94 44.94
CA ALA A 600 17.69 -10.84 43.81
C ALA A 600 16.29 -11.47 43.85
N ALA A 601 15.75 -11.77 42.67
CA ALA A 601 14.54 -12.58 42.53
C ALA A 601 14.65 -13.39 41.24
N ALA A 602 14.33 -14.69 41.30
CA ALA A 602 14.34 -15.54 40.11
C ALA A 602 13.26 -15.09 39.12
N ARG A 603 12.07 -14.76 39.64
CA ARG A 603 10.90 -14.37 38.86
C ARG A 603 10.03 -13.37 39.60
N VAL A 604 9.46 -12.43 38.85
CA VAL A 604 8.42 -11.49 39.27
C VAL A 604 7.33 -11.53 38.19
N ASP A 605 6.15 -12.06 38.49
CA ASP A 605 5.00 -12.06 37.58
C ASP A 605 3.99 -10.98 38.04
N LEU A 606 3.52 -10.16 37.09
CA LEU A 606 2.58 -9.07 37.34
C LEU A 606 1.20 -9.32 36.69
N GLY A 607 1.02 -10.42 35.95
CA GLY A 607 -0.12 -10.64 35.07
C GLY A 607 -1.49 -10.72 35.76
N ARG A 608 -1.55 -11.31 36.95
CA ARG A 608 -2.80 -11.55 37.72
C ARG A 608 -2.69 -11.14 39.19
N GLY A 609 -1.67 -10.35 39.50
CA GLY A 609 -1.24 -10.04 40.86
C GLY A 609 0.29 -10.06 40.93
N LEU A 610 0.87 -10.10 42.14
CA LEU A 610 2.31 -10.07 42.35
C LEU A 610 2.81 -11.46 42.76
N ASP A 611 3.59 -12.13 41.91
CA ASP A 611 4.26 -13.41 42.24
C ASP A 611 5.78 -13.19 42.25
N LEU A 612 6.39 -13.28 43.43
CA LEU A 612 7.82 -13.19 43.64
C LEU A 612 8.37 -14.57 44.00
N GLU A 613 9.24 -15.09 43.14
CA GLU A 613 9.86 -16.40 43.31
C GLU A 613 11.34 -16.25 43.67
N ASN A 614 11.79 -16.98 44.70
CA ASN A 614 13.18 -17.01 45.19
C ASN A 614 13.75 -15.59 45.39
N VAL A 615 13.03 -14.79 46.17
CA VAL A 615 13.50 -13.48 46.63
C VAL A 615 14.64 -13.69 47.59
N GLU A 616 15.76 -13.02 47.35
CA GLU A 616 16.90 -12.94 48.24
C GLU A 616 17.21 -11.46 48.51
N LEU A 617 17.29 -11.07 49.77
CA LEU A 617 17.75 -9.73 50.18
C LEU A 617 18.95 -9.91 51.09
N SER A 618 20.06 -9.22 50.83
CA SER A 618 21.28 -9.27 51.64
C SER A 618 21.84 -7.88 51.96
N GLY A 619 22.65 -7.75 53.01
CA GLY A 619 23.33 -6.49 53.39
C GLY A 619 22.73 -5.76 54.59
N ALA A 620 21.48 -6.06 54.94
CA ALA A 620 20.84 -5.69 56.20
C ALA A 620 20.44 -6.95 57.00
N GLY A 621 21.14 -8.07 56.84
CA GLY A 621 20.68 -9.42 57.18
C GLY A 621 20.38 -10.23 55.92
N SER A 622 19.68 -11.36 56.04
CA SER A 622 19.20 -12.11 54.86
C SER A 622 17.69 -12.38 54.90
N ILE A 623 16.99 -12.12 53.79
CA ILE A 623 15.59 -12.54 53.59
C ILE A 623 15.55 -13.46 52.38
N ASN A 624 15.10 -14.71 52.55
CA ASN A 624 14.95 -15.67 51.46
C ASN A 624 13.54 -16.24 51.41
N GLY A 625 12.89 -16.28 50.24
CA GLY A 625 11.56 -16.86 50.16
C GLY A 625 10.75 -16.61 48.90
N THR A 626 9.48 -16.99 48.95
CA THR A 626 8.48 -16.74 47.90
C THR A 626 7.33 -15.89 48.45
N LEU A 627 6.73 -15.07 47.59
CA LEU A 627 5.57 -14.24 47.92
C LEU A 627 4.64 -14.15 46.71
N GLN A 628 3.47 -14.76 46.79
CA GLN A 628 2.43 -14.72 45.78
C GLN A 628 1.21 -13.98 46.32
N PHE A 629 0.69 -13.07 45.51
CA PHE A 629 -0.45 -12.24 45.84
C PHE A 629 -1.38 -12.21 44.63
N HIS A 630 -2.45 -13.02 44.63
CA HIS A 630 -3.35 -13.18 43.49
C HIS A 630 -4.80 -13.13 43.95
N ALA A 631 -5.60 -12.22 43.36
CA ALA A 631 -7.05 -12.11 43.61
C ALA A 631 -7.44 -12.09 45.10
N GLY A 632 -6.70 -11.36 45.94
CA GLY A 632 -6.98 -11.28 47.38
C GLY A 632 -6.51 -12.49 48.20
N ARG A 633 -5.74 -13.40 47.58
CA ARG A 633 -5.02 -14.49 48.27
C ARG A 633 -3.55 -14.13 48.42
N LEU A 634 -2.97 -14.54 49.54
CA LEU A 634 -1.57 -14.36 49.91
C LEU A 634 -0.98 -15.75 50.15
N GLU A 635 0.10 -16.09 49.46
CA GLU A 635 0.95 -17.24 49.75
C GLU A 635 2.38 -16.73 49.95
N SER A 636 2.90 -16.81 51.16
CA SER A 636 4.25 -16.33 51.50
C SER A 636 5.01 -17.41 52.24
N SER A 637 6.26 -17.63 51.88
CA SER A 637 7.20 -18.46 52.62
C SER A 637 8.51 -17.69 52.73
N LEU A 638 8.63 -16.83 53.73
CA LEU A 638 9.77 -15.93 53.94
C LEU A 638 10.58 -16.39 55.15
N LYS A 639 11.91 -16.45 55.02
CA LYS A 639 12.85 -16.70 56.12
C LYS A 639 13.74 -15.50 56.31
N PHE A 640 13.88 -15.04 57.55
CA PHE A 640 14.69 -13.90 57.95
C PHE A 640 15.85 -14.41 58.82
N ALA A 641 17.08 -14.01 58.50
CA ALA A 641 18.22 -14.23 59.39
C ALA A 641 18.89 -12.89 59.69
N ARG A 642 18.84 -12.50 60.97
CA ARG A 642 19.49 -11.31 61.53
C ARG A 642 19.23 -10.03 60.72
N LEU A 643 17.97 -9.75 60.43
CA LEU A 643 17.51 -8.58 59.71
C LEU A 643 17.67 -7.30 60.55
N ASP A 644 18.65 -6.47 60.23
CA ASP A 644 18.89 -5.15 60.82
C ASP A 644 17.84 -4.15 60.35
N LEU A 645 16.84 -3.91 61.22
CA LEU A 645 15.78 -2.95 61.02
C LEU A 645 16.30 -1.51 60.92
N SER A 646 17.45 -1.19 61.52
CA SER A 646 18.05 0.15 61.44
C SER A 646 18.65 0.42 60.05
N ALA A 647 19.24 -0.61 59.44
CA ALA A 647 19.73 -0.55 58.08
C ALA A 647 18.57 -0.42 57.08
N LEU A 648 17.50 -1.21 57.28
CA LEU A 648 16.28 -1.12 56.46
C LEU A 648 15.54 0.21 56.64
N SER A 649 15.29 0.66 57.87
CA SER A 649 14.61 1.93 58.13
C SER A 649 15.43 3.11 57.61
N GLY A 650 16.75 3.01 57.67
CA GLY A 650 17.66 3.96 57.02
C GLY A 650 17.53 4.01 55.51
N LEU A 651 17.43 2.86 54.85
CA LEU A 651 17.25 2.78 53.39
C LEU A 651 15.86 3.26 52.96
N LEU A 652 14.85 2.92 53.76
CA LEU A 652 13.43 3.24 53.57
C LEU A 652 13.01 4.54 54.27
N GLU A 653 13.98 5.33 54.74
CA GLU A 653 13.72 6.54 55.50
C GLU A 653 12.86 7.47 54.64
N GLY A 654 11.66 7.71 55.17
CA GLY A 654 10.62 8.47 54.51
C GLY A 654 9.28 7.77 54.26
N LEU A 655 9.18 6.47 54.52
CA LEU A 655 7.88 5.81 54.55
C LEU A 655 7.12 6.21 55.83
N PRO A 656 5.87 6.69 55.76
CA PRO A 656 5.08 7.06 56.94
C PRO A 656 4.93 5.92 57.96
N ALA A 657 4.95 4.67 57.49
CA ALA A 657 4.88 3.48 58.34
C ALA A 657 6.12 3.26 59.22
N LEU A 658 7.25 3.91 58.89
CA LEU A 658 8.54 3.76 59.58
C LEU A 658 8.96 5.06 60.29
N ASP A 659 8.03 6.00 60.51
CA ASP A 659 8.26 7.22 61.28
C ASP A 659 7.52 7.10 62.64
N PRO A 660 8.21 7.11 63.79
CA PRO A 660 9.67 7.22 63.99
C PRO A 660 10.44 5.96 63.55
N PRO A 661 11.73 6.10 63.19
CA PRO A 661 12.56 5.00 62.71
C PRO A 661 12.66 3.88 63.74
N ILE A 662 12.61 2.64 63.23
CA ILE A 662 12.77 1.42 64.02
C ILE A 662 14.18 0.90 63.81
N SER A 663 14.87 0.55 64.89
CA SER A 663 16.13 -0.20 64.90
C SER A 663 15.94 -1.56 65.58
N GLY A 664 16.90 -2.47 65.47
CA GLY A 664 16.83 -3.82 66.02
C GLY A 664 17.24 -4.89 65.03
N ILE A 665 17.37 -6.13 65.50
CA ILE A 665 17.66 -7.30 64.68
C ILE A 665 16.45 -8.24 64.73
N VAL A 666 15.95 -8.69 63.57
CA VAL A 666 14.84 -9.64 63.48
C VAL A 666 15.26 -10.92 62.78
N SER A 667 15.00 -12.08 63.38
CA SER A 667 15.21 -13.39 62.75
C SER A 667 13.92 -14.20 62.84
N GLY A 668 13.66 -15.11 61.90
CA GLY A 668 12.43 -15.90 61.94
C GLY A 668 11.95 -16.44 60.60
N SER A 669 10.70 -16.85 60.53
CA SER A 669 10.00 -17.27 59.32
C SER A 669 8.54 -16.84 59.33
N VAL A 670 8.01 -16.56 58.14
CA VAL A 670 6.59 -16.27 57.89
C VAL A 670 6.13 -17.20 56.78
N GLU A 671 5.30 -18.16 57.12
CA GLU A 671 4.65 -19.11 56.21
C GLU A 671 3.15 -18.84 56.26
N LEU A 672 2.59 -18.14 55.27
CA LEU A 672 1.16 -17.83 55.21
C LEU A 672 0.59 -18.28 53.87
N SER A 673 -0.65 -18.70 53.85
CA SER A 673 -1.41 -19.12 52.67
C SER A 673 -2.88 -18.76 52.82
N GLY A 674 -3.64 -18.68 51.73
CA GLY A 674 -5.09 -18.43 51.78
C GLY A 674 -5.51 -16.99 51.49
N ALA A 675 -6.75 -16.63 51.81
CA ALA A 675 -7.26 -15.28 51.57
C ALA A 675 -6.65 -14.27 52.56
N ILE A 676 -6.37 -13.03 52.14
CA ILE A 676 -5.84 -11.97 53.03
C ILE A 676 -6.76 -11.72 54.24
N ALA A 677 -8.07 -11.91 54.05
CA ALA A 677 -9.06 -11.78 55.12
C ALA A 677 -9.04 -12.97 56.10
N SER A 678 -8.47 -14.11 55.71
CA SER A 678 -8.44 -15.34 56.49
C SER A 678 -7.17 -16.15 56.19
N PRO A 679 -5.97 -15.63 56.51
CA PRO A 679 -4.73 -16.33 56.24
C PRO A 679 -4.63 -17.60 57.11
N GLN A 680 -3.84 -18.56 56.64
CA GLN A 680 -3.51 -19.82 57.29
C GLN A 680 -2.00 -20.01 57.27
N GLY A 681 -1.39 -20.42 58.39
CA GLY A 681 0.03 -20.72 58.47
C GLY A 681 0.68 -20.22 59.76
N THR A 682 2.00 -20.06 59.77
CA THR A 682 2.79 -19.71 60.95
C THR A 682 3.62 -18.44 60.78
N VAL A 683 3.79 -17.70 61.87
CA VAL A 683 4.67 -16.54 61.98
C VAL A 683 5.53 -16.72 63.22
N ASP A 684 6.81 -16.96 63.00
CA ASP A 684 7.81 -17.16 64.03
C ASP A 684 8.86 -16.05 63.90
N LEU A 685 8.92 -15.11 64.84
CA LEU A 685 9.86 -13.98 64.81
C LEU A 685 10.54 -13.82 66.17
N SER A 686 11.84 -13.64 66.16
CA SER A 686 12.66 -13.22 67.29
C SER A 686 13.20 -11.82 67.00
N ILE A 687 12.95 -10.90 67.92
CA ILE A 687 13.29 -9.48 67.84
C ILE A 687 14.32 -9.21 68.94
N GLU A 688 15.54 -8.88 68.55
CA GLU A 688 16.64 -8.55 69.44
C GLU A 688 16.92 -7.04 69.39
N GLN A 689 17.02 -6.41 70.55
CA GLN A 689 17.49 -5.02 70.71
C GLN A 689 16.74 -4.00 69.85
N ALA A 690 15.44 -4.18 69.62
CA ALA A 690 14.68 -3.24 68.83
C ALA A 690 14.48 -1.92 69.57
N GLN A 691 14.51 -0.81 68.84
CA GLN A 691 14.21 0.50 69.41
C GLN A 691 13.31 1.30 68.49
N ARG A 692 12.30 1.96 69.07
CA ARG A 692 11.42 2.91 68.38
C ARG A 692 11.33 4.19 69.22
N GLY A 693 11.94 5.27 68.75
CA GLY A 693 12.12 6.47 69.57
C GLY A 693 13.04 6.18 70.76
N GLU A 694 12.57 6.45 71.99
CA GLU A 694 13.33 6.17 73.22
C GLU A 694 13.05 4.77 73.83
N ASP A 695 12.14 4.00 73.22
CA ASP A 695 11.72 2.70 73.73
C ASP A 695 12.54 1.58 73.13
N ALA A 696 13.24 0.82 73.99
CA ALA A 696 13.93 -0.39 73.63
C ALA A 696 13.09 -1.62 74.02
N PHE A 697 12.97 -2.58 73.10
CA PHE A 697 12.24 -3.82 73.29
C PHE A 697 12.91 -5.01 72.61
N SER A 698 12.76 -6.19 73.19
CA SER A 698 13.10 -7.49 72.60
C SER A 698 11.90 -8.42 72.74
N GLY A 699 11.76 -9.42 71.89
CA GLY A 699 10.62 -10.32 72.02
C GLY A 699 10.60 -11.47 71.05
N GLU A 700 9.75 -12.44 71.36
CA GLU A 700 9.46 -13.61 70.53
C GLU A 700 7.99 -13.61 70.16
N VAL A 701 7.70 -13.85 68.89
CA VAL A 701 6.37 -13.93 68.32
C VAL A 701 6.24 -15.30 67.67
N HIS A 702 5.36 -16.13 68.19
CA HIS A 702 5.02 -17.45 67.65
C HIS A 702 3.52 -17.48 67.44
N LEU A 703 3.06 -17.28 66.22
CA LEU A 703 1.64 -17.19 65.89
C LEU A 703 1.28 -18.23 64.83
N VAL A 704 0.13 -18.86 65.02
CA VAL A 704 -0.50 -19.77 64.07
C VAL A 704 -1.82 -19.17 63.65
N ALA A 705 -1.98 -18.91 62.35
CA ALA A 705 -3.23 -18.53 61.74
C ALA A 705 -3.94 -19.78 61.20
N ASN A 706 -5.20 -19.99 61.56
CA ASN A 706 -6.02 -21.06 61.00
C ASN A 706 -7.44 -20.52 60.73
N GLU A 707 -7.89 -20.59 59.48
CA GLU A 707 -9.19 -20.08 59.03
C GLU A 707 -9.50 -18.62 59.47
N GLY A 708 -8.46 -17.77 59.51
CA GLY A 708 -8.58 -16.38 59.95
C GLY A 708 -8.71 -16.20 61.47
N GLN A 709 -8.51 -17.25 62.25
CA GLN A 709 -8.28 -17.18 63.70
C GLN A 709 -6.78 -17.21 64.00
N LEU A 710 -6.33 -16.40 64.95
CA LEU A 710 -4.95 -16.32 65.41
C LEU A 710 -4.82 -16.98 66.77
N SER A 711 -3.87 -17.90 66.91
CA SER A 711 -3.47 -18.48 68.19
C SER A 711 -1.96 -18.47 68.34
N GLY A 712 -1.44 -18.46 69.57
CA GLY A 712 0.01 -18.53 69.80
C GLY A 712 0.48 -17.68 70.97
N ARG A 713 1.71 -17.20 70.92
CA ARG A 713 2.35 -16.39 71.97
C ARG A 713 3.11 -15.22 71.37
N ILE A 714 2.92 -14.05 71.94
CA ILE A 714 3.70 -12.83 71.70
C ILE A 714 4.30 -12.44 73.04
N ALA A 715 5.61 -12.62 73.22
CA ALA A 715 6.33 -12.17 74.40
C ALA A 715 7.21 -10.98 74.03
N VAL A 716 6.98 -9.82 74.64
CA VAL A 716 7.76 -8.60 74.42
C VAL A 716 8.28 -8.12 75.77
N ASP A 717 9.59 -7.97 75.89
CA ASP A 717 10.27 -7.32 77.00
C ASP A 717 10.65 -5.91 76.60
N ALA A 718 10.03 -4.91 77.23
CA ALA A 718 10.38 -3.52 77.06
C ALA A 718 11.34 -3.11 78.20
N ALA A 719 12.60 -2.86 77.86
CA ALA A 719 13.73 -2.74 78.79
C ALA A 719 13.57 -1.69 79.93
N ARG A 720 12.58 -0.79 79.83
CA ARG A 720 12.28 0.25 80.83
C ARG A 720 10.87 0.21 81.39
N ILE A 721 9.99 -0.66 80.91
CA ILE A 721 8.57 -0.70 81.30
C ILE A 721 8.23 -2.05 81.92
N GLY A 722 8.81 -3.14 81.41
CA GLY A 722 8.58 -4.51 81.84
C GLY A 722 8.21 -5.44 80.68
N SER A 723 7.85 -6.67 81.00
CA SER A 723 7.52 -7.71 80.01
C SER A 723 6.02 -7.91 79.86
N VAL A 724 5.56 -8.09 78.63
CA VAL A 724 4.19 -8.41 78.26
C VAL A 724 4.19 -9.72 77.48
N SER A 725 3.44 -10.72 77.96
CA SER A 725 3.19 -11.96 77.23
C SER A 725 1.70 -12.03 76.87
N LEU A 726 1.39 -11.92 75.59
CA LEU A 726 0.05 -12.08 75.05
C LEU A 726 -0.09 -13.46 74.43
N THR A 727 -1.09 -14.22 74.83
CA THR A 727 -1.41 -15.54 74.29
C THR A 727 -2.80 -15.45 73.65
N PRO A 728 -2.92 -15.04 72.37
CA PRO A 728 -4.18 -15.11 71.66
C PRO A 728 -4.62 -16.58 71.55
N ASN A 729 -5.90 -16.82 71.77
CA ASN A 729 -6.53 -18.12 71.58
C ASN A 729 -7.81 -17.91 70.76
N ALA A 730 -7.74 -18.35 69.49
CA ALA A 730 -8.78 -18.19 68.47
C ALA A 730 -9.20 -16.73 68.22
N LEU A 731 -8.25 -15.78 68.23
CA LEU A 731 -8.55 -14.36 68.02
C LEU A 731 -8.82 -14.06 66.53
N LYS A 732 -10.02 -13.60 66.20
CA LYS A 732 -10.45 -13.29 64.82
C LYS A 732 -10.80 -11.81 64.68
N PRO A 733 -10.08 -11.02 63.87
CA PRO A 733 -10.44 -9.62 63.64
C PRO A 733 -11.77 -9.50 62.89
N ASN A 734 -12.56 -8.47 63.22
CA ASN A 734 -13.82 -8.17 62.56
C ASN A 734 -13.59 -7.29 61.33
N GLY A 735 -12.99 -7.88 60.29
CA GLY A 735 -12.61 -7.20 59.06
C GLY A 735 -11.29 -7.72 58.49
N ALA A 736 -10.64 -6.93 57.64
CA ALA A 736 -9.35 -7.28 57.09
C ALA A 736 -8.27 -7.28 58.18
N TRP A 737 -7.39 -8.27 58.18
CA TRP A 737 -6.24 -8.35 59.10
C TRP A 737 -5.30 -7.13 58.99
N THR A 738 -5.36 -6.41 57.87
CA THR A 738 -4.58 -5.19 57.64
C THR A 738 -5.19 -3.93 58.24
N ASP A 739 -6.44 -3.97 58.73
CA ASP A 739 -7.08 -2.83 59.38
C ASP A 739 -6.88 -2.91 60.90
N PRO A 740 -6.10 -2.00 61.53
CA PRO A 740 -5.91 -1.99 62.98
C PRO A 740 -7.23 -1.89 63.75
N ARG A 741 -8.27 -1.26 63.17
CA ARG A 741 -9.59 -1.14 63.80
C ARG A 741 -10.34 -2.47 63.85
N ALA A 742 -10.13 -3.36 62.87
CA ALA A 742 -10.73 -4.68 62.86
C ALA A 742 -10.24 -5.55 64.02
N TRP A 743 -9.01 -5.32 64.49
CA TRP A 743 -8.46 -6.00 65.67
C TRP A 743 -9.06 -5.52 66.99
N LEU A 744 -9.47 -4.26 67.07
CA LEU A 744 -10.16 -3.73 68.26
C LEU A 744 -11.54 -4.36 68.45
N ALA A 745 -12.20 -4.78 67.36
CA ALA A 745 -13.49 -5.47 67.37
C ALA A 745 -13.35 -6.99 67.19
N SER A 746 -12.19 -7.56 67.52
CA SER A 746 -11.93 -8.99 67.33
C SER A 746 -12.75 -9.87 68.28
N ALA A 747 -13.16 -11.04 67.80
CA ALA A 747 -13.81 -12.08 68.59
C ALA A 747 -12.78 -13.15 69.00
N GLY A 748 -12.80 -13.60 70.25
CA GLY A 748 -11.90 -14.64 70.76
C GLY A 748 -11.50 -14.40 72.23
N SER A 749 -10.46 -15.10 72.68
CA SER A 749 -9.87 -14.87 74.01
C SER A 749 -8.41 -14.47 73.88
N LEU A 750 -8.00 -13.46 74.66
CA LEU A 750 -6.62 -13.00 74.74
C LEU A 750 -6.20 -13.08 76.20
N ARG A 751 -5.29 -14.01 76.51
CA ARG A 751 -4.65 -14.03 77.83
C ARG A 751 -3.45 -13.08 77.79
N SER A 752 -3.39 -12.17 78.74
CA SER A 752 -2.29 -11.22 78.85
C SER A 752 -1.66 -11.33 80.24
N ASP A 753 -0.38 -11.69 80.28
CA ASP A 753 0.43 -11.72 81.49
C ASP A 753 1.39 -10.52 81.42
N PHE A 754 1.21 -9.56 82.33
CA PHE A 754 2.01 -8.34 82.41
C PHE A 754 2.90 -8.39 83.66
N ALA A 755 4.19 -8.13 83.49
CA ALA A 755 5.11 -7.83 84.57
C ALA A 755 5.66 -6.42 84.32
N VAL A 756 4.99 -5.42 84.89
CA VAL A 756 5.26 -4.00 84.62
C VAL A 756 5.88 -3.36 85.86
N ASP A 757 6.96 -2.61 85.67
CA ASP A 757 7.47 -1.70 86.70
C ASP A 757 6.54 -0.48 86.76
N SER A 758 5.63 -0.49 87.73
CA SER A 758 4.66 0.58 87.94
C SER A 758 5.31 1.95 88.13
N ALA A 759 6.51 2.01 88.73
CA ALA A 759 7.21 3.28 88.94
C ALA A 759 7.78 3.82 87.62
N ALA A 760 8.31 2.94 86.77
CA ALA A 760 8.80 3.33 85.45
C ALA A 760 7.67 3.71 84.49
N LEU A 761 6.55 2.98 84.51
CA LEU A 761 5.34 3.32 83.74
C LEU A 761 4.77 4.69 84.15
N LEU A 762 4.64 4.97 85.46
CA LEU A 762 4.13 6.25 85.96
C LEU A 762 5.04 7.43 85.58
N ARG A 763 6.37 7.25 85.62
CA ARG A 763 7.31 8.30 85.15
C ARG A 763 7.11 8.60 83.67
N ARG A 764 6.89 7.57 82.85
CA ARG A 764 6.62 7.72 81.41
C ARG A 764 5.29 8.40 81.14
N LEU A 765 4.22 8.00 81.83
CA LEU A 765 2.90 8.63 81.72
C LEU A 765 2.94 10.12 82.11
N ASN A 766 3.76 10.49 83.10
CA ASN A 766 3.94 11.87 83.51
C ASN A 766 4.86 12.69 82.58
N GLN A 767 5.76 12.05 81.83
CA GLN A 767 6.63 12.70 80.84
C GLN A 767 5.96 12.89 79.47
N ALA A 768 4.91 12.11 79.18
CA ALA A 768 4.07 12.30 78.00
C ALA A 768 3.19 13.55 78.16
N GLU A 769 3.76 14.75 77.97
CA GLU A 769 2.99 15.98 77.84
C GLU A 769 1.90 15.82 76.75
N PRO A 770 0.67 16.33 76.97
CA PRO A 770 -0.41 16.23 75.99
C PRO A 770 -0.17 17.17 74.82
N LYS A 771 0.66 16.76 73.85
CA LYS A 771 0.89 17.51 72.59
C LYS A 771 -0.04 17.12 71.45
N THR A 772 -1.07 16.32 71.71
CA THR A 772 -2.12 15.98 70.73
C THR A 772 -3.43 16.65 71.11
N LYS A 773 -3.98 17.45 70.19
CA LYS A 773 -5.42 17.78 70.19
C LYS A 773 -6.18 16.47 70.43
N GLN A 774 -7.01 16.45 71.48
CA GLN A 774 -7.90 15.34 71.82
C GLN A 774 -8.52 14.73 70.54
N PRO A 775 -8.20 13.49 70.17
CA PRO A 775 -9.18 12.71 69.44
C PRO A 775 -10.30 12.38 70.45
N GLU A 776 -11.55 12.64 70.07
CA GLU A 776 -12.73 12.28 70.85
C GLU A 776 -12.72 10.77 71.15
N LEU A 777 -12.24 10.43 72.36
CA LEU A 777 -12.31 9.11 72.97
C LEU A 777 -13.54 9.03 73.88
N SER A 778 -14.70 9.47 73.39
CA SER A 778 -15.97 9.45 74.13
C SER A 778 -16.81 8.20 73.89
N GLY A 779 -16.29 7.16 73.22
CA GLY A 779 -17.05 5.94 72.96
C GLY A 779 -16.20 4.68 72.87
N LEU A 780 -15.50 4.30 73.95
CA LEU A 780 -14.77 3.02 74.03
C LEU A 780 -14.50 2.62 75.50
N VAL A 781 -15.59 2.37 76.25
CA VAL A 781 -15.60 1.43 77.38
C VAL A 781 -16.88 0.61 77.28
N ARG A 782 -16.76 -0.56 76.63
CA ARG A 782 -17.49 -1.78 76.97
C ARG A 782 -16.78 -2.98 76.39
#